data_AF-A0A929GM89-F1
#
_entry.id   AF-A0A929GM89-F1
#
_cell.length_a   1.000
_cell.length_b   1.000
_cell.length_c   1.000
_cell.angle_alpha   90.00
_cell.angle_beta   90.00
_cell.angle_gamma   90.00
#
_symmetry.space_group_name_H-M   'P 1'
#
loop_
_entity.id
_entity.type
_entity.pdbx_description
1 polymer ?
#
loop_
_entity_poly.entity_id
_entity_poly.type
_entity_poly.pdbx_seq_one_letter_code
_entity_poly.pdbx_strand_id
1 'polypeptide(L)'
;MKKKFLFKLLMPLVAIFATMASCTDYSNDIDNLRDRVTVLEKTVNEMNTQVKSVQTLVTALENKDYILDVKELSDKSGYTITFAKKGVVTIKNGANGKDAPIISIKKDDGDGKFYWTKTIEGKELWLEADGKKIAVTGNDGTDGTNGTNGTDGKTPILGVNSDGYWTIDKGDGNGVVRLLDENNDPIKAKGNDGTNGTDGDSFFKNVDTSDSRFVTFTLTNDTAFTIPRIDAEISFIKKFVLLFGETKNVRIKIKNIQTAEFLSIPDGWSATLNLEDKRISITAPVNGSGAESGILSIIGIDKNGNTILASTEVVCSVDYSNINGTFIVEEGNMTSENGTIIYYDELGNIHKKIYENANGGVELGNVVQDMYISDNKTYFLTQNGSAMGGEGRFIVCNSKTMEKDYALELTFNSVENVLCWPQHIVVYKNKAFIQYSTSNMELNSGIRIFNLTTKTISDTDIVGTYGQFTKTGATKARMILNKETIFAGRGEAVVLIDANSGEVIKTVTFAGTQVKSVAKNKDGNICVAISGTYVKKGYSYEFTSKSKIVTLDIDGNIVKEFELPEGLNLPVASWTPSVNMCSSFTEPYMYFALTNSSGFSMNRVARYNYETNDFDADYITATPPDLYGYLGIHPTTEKLFVGKSINGYTGTAIEQYSTGDTPSMDKRDEFPKGSPAGVDFAYRFTTEWVNK
;
A
#
# COMPACT_ATOMS: atom_id res chain seq x y z
N MET A 1 45.76 51.76 70.65
CA MET A 1 47.19 52.10 70.89
C MET A 1 48.02 50.84 70.68
N LYS A 2 48.98 50.89 69.73
CA LYS A 2 50.11 49.96 69.44
C LYS A 2 49.75 48.53 68.95
N LYS A 3 49.93 48.21 67.65
CA LYS A 3 51.17 47.68 66.96
C LYS A 3 51.48 46.24 67.44
N LYS A 4 51.67 45.17 66.65
CA LYS A 4 52.31 44.98 65.32
C LYS A 4 52.28 43.47 64.95
N PHE A 5 52.31 43.19 63.63
CA PHE A 5 52.91 42.03 62.93
C PHE A 5 52.20 40.66 62.76
N LEU A 6 51.74 40.50 61.51
CA LEU A 6 51.56 39.35 60.63
C LEU A 6 52.53 38.14 60.80
N PHE A 7 52.00 36.96 60.44
CA PHE A 7 52.66 35.81 59.79
C PHE A 7 53.53 34.84 60.64
N LYS A 8 52.98 33.64 60.88
CA LYS A 8 53.60 32.28 60.99
C LYS A 8 52.61 31.41 61.80
N LEU A 9 52.13 30.26 61.37
CA LEU A 9 52.28 29.46 60.16
C LEU A 9 51.13 28.43 60.25
N LEU A 10 50.39 28.26 59.17
CA LEU A 10 49.38 27.23 58.98
C LEU A 10 50.03 25.83 59.16
N MET A 11 49.36 24.93 59.90
CA MET A 11 49.65 23.48 60.02
C MET A 11 50.97 23.06 60.71
N PRO A 12 50.89 22.11 61.66
CA PRO A 12 50.87 20.71 61.24
C PRO A 12 49.74 19.90 61.89
N LEU A 13 48.68 19.71 61.10
CA LEU A 13 47.81 18.52 61.09
C LEU A 13 48.54 17.36 60.36
N VAL A 14 49.84 17.18 60.65
CA VAL A 14 50.79 16.38 59.84
C VAL A 14 51.59 15.40 60.71
N ALA A 15 51.00 14.92 61.82
CA ALA A 15 51.69 13.98 62.72
C ALA A 15 50.93 12.68 63.00
N ILE A 16 49.83 12.39 62.30
CA ILE A 16 49.09 11.09 62.42
C ILE A 16 48.79 10.43 61.05
N PHE A 17 49.31 10.95 59.92
CA PHE A 17 49.21 10.28 58.60
C PHE A 17 50.58 9.84 58.04
N ALA A 18 51.49 9.46 58.93
CA ALA A 18 52.78 8.87 58.57
C ALA A 18 52.70 7.35 58.33
N THR A 19 51.65 6.87 57.65
CA THR A 19 51.53 5.49 57.17
C THR A 19 50.76 5.40 55.85
N MET A 20 51.10 6.18 54.82
CA MET A 20 50.64 5.89 53.44
C MET A 20 51.67 6.39 52.41
N ALA A 21 52.85 5.77 52.41
CA ALA A 21 53.80 5.83 51.29
C ALA A 21 53.73 4.56 50.41
N SER A 22 52.62 3.83 50.43
CA SER A 22 52.43 2.58 49.66
C SER A 22 51.23 2.61 48.71
N CYS A 23 50.69 3.78 48.37
CA CYS A 23 49.46 3.91 47.56
C CYS A 23 49.70 4.25 46.07
N THR A 24 50.95 4.18 45.59
CA THR A 24 51.30 4.41 44.17
C THR A 24 51.58 3.12 43.40
N ASP A 25 51.85 2.00 44.07
CA ASP A 25 52.09 0.70 43.39
C ASP A 25 50.77 0.04 42.97
N TYR A 26 49.77 0.03 43.86
CA TYR A 26 48.48 -0.60 43.56
C TYR A 26 47.68 0.15 42.48
N SER A 27 47.79 1.47 42.35
CA SER A 27 47.06 2.22 41.32
C SER A 27 47.57 1.88 39.91
N ASN A 28 48.90 1.77 39.75
CA ASN A 28 49.52 1.44 38.47
C ASN A 28 49.23 -0.02 38.07
N ASP A 29 49.27 -0.95 39.03
CA ASP A 29 48.90 -2.35 38.79
C ASP A 29 47.41 -2.51 38.47
N ILE A 30 46.53 -1.76 39.14
CA ILE A 30 45.09 -1.77 38.86
C ILE A 30 44.78 -1.20 37.47
N ASP A 31 45.44 -0.12 37.07
CA ASP A 31 45.24 0.46 35.74
C ASP A 31 45.83 -0.44 34.64
N ASN A 32 46.99 -1.08 34.87
CA ASN A 32 47.53 -2.11 33.96
C ASN A 32 46.59 -3.33 33.84
N LEU A 33 46.03 -3.80 34.96
CA LEU A 33 45.06 -4.90 34.96
C LEU A 33 43.77 -4.52 34.23
N ARG A 34 43.28 -3.28 34.39
CA ARG A 34 42.11 -2.76 33.65
C ARG A 34 42.37 -2.72 32.15
N ASP A 35 43.51 -2.18 31.72
CA ASP A 35 43.89 -2.13 30.30
C ASP A 35 43.99 -3.54 29.71
N ARG A 36 44.60 -4.48 30.44
CA ARG A 36 44.67 -5.89 30.03
C ARG A 36 43.28 -6.54 29.95
N VAL A 37 42.39 -6.30 30.91
CA VAL A 37 41.00 -6.79 30.88
C VAL A 37 40.26 -6.22 29.67
N THR A 38 40.38 -4.92 29.40
CA THR A 38 39.76 -4.29 28.22
C THR A 38 40.27 -4.89 26.90
N VAL A 39 41.58 -5.15 26.79
CA VAL A 39 42.16 -5.84 25.62
C VAL A 39 41.67 -7.29 25.52
N LEU A 40 41.55 -8.01 26.64
CA LEU A 40 41.04 -9.38 26.67
C LEU A 40 39.57 -9.45 26.26
N GLU A 41 38.72 -8.58 26.80
CA GLU A 41 37.30 -8.47 26.44
C GLU A 41 37.14 -8.17 24.95
N LYS A 42 37.93 -7.24 24.42
CA LYS A 42 37.97 -6.95 22.99
C LYS A 42 38.38 -8.18 22.18
N THR A 43 39.42 -8.90 22.60
CA THR A 43 39.89 -10.12 21.91
C THR A 43 38.81 -11.21 21.90
N VAL A 44 38.16 -11.46 23.04
CA VAL A 44 37.08 -12.48 23.15
C VAL A 44 35.91 -12.13 22.25
N ASN A 45 35.51 -10.86 22.20
CA ASN A 45 34.47 -10.40 21.30
C ASN A 45 34.87 -10.58 19.83
N GLU A 46 36.11 -10.24 19.47
CA GLU A 46 36.62 -10.41 18.11
C GLU A 46 36.68 -11.88 17.68
N MET A 47 37.18 -12.77 18.54
CA MET A 47 37.18 -14.22 18.28
C MET A 47 35.76 -14.76 18.09
N ASN A 48 34.81 -14.37 18.95
CA ASN A 48 33.41 -14.76 18.83
C ASN A 48 32.76 -14.22 17.55
N THR A 49 33.12 -13.01 17.11
CA THR A 49 32.68 -12.49 15.82
C THR A 49 33.23 -13.33 14.66
N GLN A 50 34.51 -13.71 14.66
CA GLN A 50 35.09 -14.53 13.60
C GLN A 50 34.45 -15.93 13.52
N VAL A 51 34.22 -16.56 14.67
CA VAL A 51 33.52 -17.87 14.75
C VAL A 51 32.15 -17.78 14.09
N LYS A 52 31.37 -16.74 14.43
CA LYS A 52 30.06 -16.49 13.80
C LYS A 52 30.17 -16.24 12.29
N SER A 53 31.21 -15.54 11.85
CA SER A 53 31.45 -15.29 10.42
C SER A 53 31.74 -16.58 9.65
N VAL A 54 32.58 -17.48 10.18
CA VAL A 54 32.83 -18.81 9.57
C VAL A 54 31.54 -19.64 9.49
N GLN A 55 30.76 -19.68 10.58
CA GLN A 55 29.45 -20.38 10.59
C GLN A 55 28.49 -19.81 9.54
N THR A 56 28.48 -18.49 9.40
CA THR A 56 27.62 -17.81 8.42
C THR A 56 28.04 -18.16 6.99
N LEU A 57 29.33 -18.21 6.69
CA LEU A 57 29.83 -18.58 5.36
C LEU A 57 29.51 -20.04 5.01
N VAL A 58 29.69 -20.97 5.95
CA VAL A 58 29.32 -22.38 5.74
C VAL A 58 27.82 -22.52 5.54
N THR A 59 27.01 -21.80 6.34
CA THR A 59 25.55 -21.77 6.16
C THR A 59 25.16 -21.25 4.77
N ALA A 60 25.79 -20.19 4.29
CA ALA A 60 25.55 -19.64 2.96
C ALA A 60 25.94 -20.65 1.86
N LEU A 61 27.07 -21.34 2.02
CA LEU A 61 27.52 -22.39 1.11
C LEU A 61 26.55 -23.57 1.05
N GLU A 62 26.14 -24.10 2.20
CA GLU A 62 25.22 -25.24 2.30
C GLU A 62 23.82 -24.90 1.77
N ASN A 63 23.34 -23.67 1.99
CA ASN A 63 22.07 -23.17 1.46
C ASN A 63 22.13 -22.74 -0.02
N LYS A 64 23.26 -22.97 -0.70
CA LYS A 64 23.48 -22.59 -2.11
C LYS A 64 23.14 -21.11 -2.33
N ASP A 65 23.62 -20.24 -1.46
CA ASP A 65 23.53 -18.80 -1.59
C ASP A 65 24.62 -18.29 -2.57
N TYR A 66 24.47 -17.05 -3.02
CA TYR A 66 25.37 -16.42 -4.00
C TYR A 66 25.86 -15.09 -3.46
N ILE A 67 27.11 -14.77 -3.73
CA ILE A 67 27.68 -13.45 -3.42
C ILE A 67 27.29 -12.48 -4.52
N LEU A 68 26.71 -11.34 -4.11
CA LEU A 68 26.41 -10.20 -4.96
C LEU A 68 27.60 -9.23 -5.01
N ASP A 69 28.24 -8.97 -3.87
CA ASP A 69 29.36 -8.03 -3.76
C ASP A 69 30.34 -8.38 -2.64
N VAL A 70 31.60 -8.01 -2.82
CA VAL A 70 32.66 -8.07 -1.79
C VAL A 70 33.41 -6.74 -1.79
N LYS A 71 33.42 -6.07 -0.64
CA LYS A 71 34.07 -4.79 -0.45
C LYS A 71 35.09 -4.87 0.67
N GLU A 72 36.34 -4.54 0.39
CA GLU A 72 37.37 -4.41 1.42
C GLU A 72 37.04 -3.25 2.38
N LEU A 73 37.28 -3.45 3.67
CA LEU A 73 37.11 -2.41 4.69
C LEU A 73 38.17 -1.31 4.49
N SER A 74 37.81 -0.06 4.79
CA SER A 74 38.68 1.11 4.57
C SER A 74 39.98 1.08 5.39
N ASP A 75 39.94 0.43 6.55
CA ASP A 75 41.08 0.23 7.44
C ASP A 75 41.89 -1.03 7.08
N LYS A 76 41.53 -1.73 6.00
CA LYS A 76 42.12 -3.02 5.55
C LYS A 76 42.02 -4.14 6.58
N SER A 77 41.15 -3.97 7.59
CA SER A 77 40.97 -4.97 8.64
C SER A 77 40.11 -6.15 8.19
N GLY A 78 39.60 -6.19 6.96
CA GLY A 78 38.67 -7.24 6.53
C GLY A 78 37.84 -6.91 5.29
N TYR A 79 36.70 -7.58 5.15
CA TYR A 79 35.77 -7.42 4.03
C TYR A 79 34.31 -7.42 4.50
N THR A 80 33.49 -6.71 3.76
CA THR A 80 32.03 -6.80 3.79
C THR A 80 31.57 -7.61 2.58
N ILE A 81 30.83 -8.68 2.81
CA ILE A 81 30.31 -9.61 1.80
C ILE A 81 28.80 -9.48 1.78
N THR A 82 28.22 -9.27 0.61
CA THR A 82 26.77 -9.18 0.41
C THR A 82 26.28 -10.44 -0.28
N PHE A 83 25.41 -11.19 0.37
CA PHE A 83 24.77 -12.39 -0.16
C PHE A 83 23.37 -12.10 -0.71
N ALA A 84 22.93 -12.92 -1.67
CA ALA A 84 21.60 -12.81 -2.26
C ALA A 84 20.47 -13.19 -1.28
N LYS A 85 20.69 -14.19 -0.41
CA LYS A 85 19.68 -14.65 0.58
C LYS A 85 20.02 -14.20 2.00
N LYS A 86 21.27 -14.36 2.45
CA LYS A 86 21.68 -14.12 3.86
C LYS A 86 21.82 -12.63 4.22
N GLY A 87 21.96 -11.74 3.24
CA GLY A 87 22.25 -10.32 3.46
C GLY A 87 23.73 -10.03 3.65
N VAL A 88 24.07 -9.02 4.44
CA VAL A 88 25.45 -8.50 4.55
C VAL A 88 26.19 -9.10 5.75
N VAL A 89 27.43 -9.54 5.53
CA VAL A 89 28.31 -10.15 6.54
C VAL A 89 29.66 -9.45 6.52
N THR A 90 30.22 -9.14 7.69
CA THR A 90 31.59 -8.63 7.81
C THR A 90 32.52 -9.74 8.31
N ILE A 91 33.65 -9.89 7.63
CA ILE A 91 34.77 -10.74 8.03
C ILE A 91 35.97 -9.85 8.36
N LYS A 92 36.82 -10.25 9.31
CA LYS A 92 38.06 -9.52 9.62
C LYS A 92 39.29 -10.39 9.41
N ASN A 93 40.33 -9.77 8.85
CA ASN A 93 41.67 -10.33 8.70
C ASN A 93 42.46 -10.18 10.00
N GLY A 94 43.44 -11.04 10.22
CA GLY A 94 44.33 -11.04 11.40
C GLY A 94 45.33 -12.19 11.33
N ALA A 95 46.25 -12.27 12.28
CA ALA A 95 47.29 -13.30 12.34
C ALA A 95 47.12 -14.17 13.59
N ASN A 96 47.42 -15.48 13.47
CA ASN A 96 47.36 -16.38 14.62
C ASN A 96 48.44 -16.04 15.66
N GLY A 97 48.09 -16.12 16.94
CA GLY A 97 49.06 -16.19 18.03
C GLY A 97 49.98 -17.42 17.91
N LYS A 98 51.27 -17.22 18.19
CA LYS A 98 52.35 -18.21 17.95
C LYS A 98 52.18 -19.55 18.68
N ASP A 99 51.48 -19.55 19.82
CA ASP A 99 51.39 -20.71 20.74
C ASP A 99 49.94 -21.11 21.11
N ALA A 100 48.93 -20.61 20.39
CA ALA A 100 47.53 -20.98 20.62
C ALA A 100 47.11 -22.16 19.71
N PRO A 101 46.23 -23.08 20.17
CA PRO A 101 45.64 -24.09 19.30
C PRO A 101 44.83 -23.42 18.19
N ILE A 102 45.08 -23.79 16.93
CA ILE A 102 44.36 -23.21 15.78
C ILE A 102 43.03 -23.94 15.67
N ILE A 103 41.93 -23.25 15.99
CA ILE A 103 40.59 -23.72 15.64
C ILE A 103 40.27 -23.29 14.22
N SER A 104 39.78 -24.23 13.41
CA SER A 104 39.38 -23.97 12.02
C SER A 104 38.24 -24.90 11.62
N ILE A 105 37.96 -25.02 10.33
CA ILE A 105 37.01 -25.97 9.78
C ILE A 105 37.66 -26.81 8.69
N LYS A 106 37.09 -28.00 8.48
CA LYS A 106 37.46 -28.89 7.40
C LYS A 106 36.23 -29.65 6.91
N LYS A 107 36.17 -29.86 5.60
CA LYS A 107 35.14 -30.68 4.97
C LYS A 107 35.44 -32.16 5.22
N ASP A 108 34.45 -32.92 5.68
CA ASP A 108 34.55 -34.37 5.74
C ASP A 108 34.17 -34.95 4.37
N ASP A 109 35.06 -35.76 3.78
CA ASP A 109 34.85 -36.36 2.47
C ASP A 109 33.74 -37.42 2.48
N GLY A 110 33.37 -37.95 3.65
CA GLY A 110 32.33 -38.98 3.78
C GLY A 110 30.90 -38.45 3.59
N ASP A 111 30.58 -37.28 4.16
CA ASP A 111 29.24 -36.69 4.13
C ASP A 111 29.19 -35.31 3.44
N GLY A 112 30.34 -34.75 3.09
CA GLY A 112 30.47 -33.46 2.44
C GLY A 112 30.20 -32.24 3.32
N LYS A 113 30.06 -32.39 4.64
CA LYS A 113 29.79 -31.30 5.59
C LYS A 113 31.06 -30.72 6.18
N PHE A 114 30.98 -29.49 6.68
CA PHE A 114 32.10 -28.85 7.38
C PHE A 114 32.00 -29.11 8.88
N TYR A 115 33.12 -29.53 9.45
CA TYR A 115 33.29 -29.78 10.89
C TYR A 115 34.41 -28.91 11.45
N TRP A 116 34.28 -28.56 12.72
CA TRP A 116 35.32 -27.83 13.44
C TRP A 116 36.55 -28.73 13.68
N THR A 117 37.74 -28.16 13.51
CA THR A 117 39.03 -28.81 13.74
C THR A 117 39.86 -28.00 14.73
N LYS A 118 40.82 -28.68 15.37
CA LYS A 118 41.88 -28.08 16.19
C LYS A 118 43.24 -28.52 15.67
N THR A 119 44.22 -27.63 15.65
CA THR A 119 45.62 -27.96 15.35
C THR A 119 46.48 -27.68 16.57
N ILE A 120 47.20 -28.69 17.04
CA ILE A 120 48.13 -28.63 18.18
C ILE A 120 49.47 -29.20 17.71
N GLU A 121 50.57 -28.48 17.93
CA GLU A 121 51.94 -28.90 17.52
C GLU A 121 52.03 -29.34 16.04
N GLY A 122 51.25 -28.70 15.15
CA GLY A 122 51.21 -29.02 13.72
C GLY A 122 50.37 -30.24 13.34
N LYS A 123 49.74 -30.93 14.31
CA LYS A 123 48.82 -32.04 14.05
C LYS A 123 47.37 -31.55 14.06
N GLU A 124 46.67 -31.72 12.94
CA GLU A 124 45.24 -31.40 12.81
C GLU A 124 44.36 -32.56 13.30
N LEU A 125 43.37 -32.24 14.13
CA LEU A 125 42.40 -33.16 14.72
C LEU A 125 40.99 -32.58 14.62
N TRP A 126 39.97 -33.45 14.63
CA TRP A 126 38.57 -33.00 14.72
C TRP A 126 38.27 -32.49 16.14
N LEU A 127 37.43 -31.46 16.24
CA LEU A 127 36.80 -31.14 17.50
C LEU A 127 35.61 -32.08 17.72
N GLU A 128 35.59 -32.71 18.88
CA GLU A 128 34.57 -33.68 19.26
C GLU A 128 33.91 -33.28 20.57
N ALA A 129 32.61 -33.56 20.67
CA ALA A 129 31.87 -33.55 21.92
C ALA A 129 31.12 -34.89 22.04
N ASP A 130 31.23 -35.53 23.20
CA ASP A 130 30.64 -36.86 23.47
C ASP A 130 31.05 -37.92 22.42
N GLY A 131 32.29 -37.85 21.93
CA GLY A 131 32.83 -38.76 20.91
C GLY A 131 32.27 -38.58 19.50
N LYS A 132 31.64 -37.43 19.20
CA LYS A 132 31.14 -37.08 17.87
C LYS A 132 31.76 -35.79 17.36
N LYS A 133 32.10 -35.75 16.07
CA LYS A 133 32.58 -34.54 15.38
C LYS A 133 31.56 -33.41 15.52
N ILE A 134 32.03 -32.20 15.78
CA ILE A 134 31.16 -31.02 15.91
C ILE A 134 31.00 -30.37 14.54
N ALA A 135 29.81 -30.49 13.96
CA ALA A 135 29.46 -29.82 12.71
C ALA A 135 29.41 -28.30 12.88
N VAL A 136 29.76 -27.56 11.83
CA VAL A 136 29.72 -26.09 11.83
C VAL A 136 28.28 -25.57 11.80
N THR A 137 27.41 -26.32 11.13
CA THR A 137 25.97 -26.10 10.96
C THR A 137 25.17 -27.28 11.52
N GLY A 138 23.91 -27.03 11.91
CA GLY A 138 23.02 -28.08 12.40
C GLY A 138 22.53 -29.01 11.29
N ASN A 139 22.07 -30.20 11.68
CA ASN A 139 21.24 -31.01 10.79
C ASN A 139 19.83 -30.43 10.72
N ASP A 140 19.14 -30.65 9.61
CA ASP A 140 17.72 -30.32 9.48
C ASP A 140 16.89 -30.99 10.58
N GLY A 141 15.84 -30.28 10.98
CA GLY A 141 14.81 -30.80 11.86
C GLY A 141 14.03 -31.95 11.23
N THR A 142 13.17 -32.61 12.00
CA THR A 142 12.20 -33.56 11.43
C THR A 142 10.93 -32.80 11.07
N ASP A 143 10.49 -32.91 9.82
CA ASP A 143 9.21 -32.36 9.37
C ASP A 143 8.05 -32.89 10.21
N GLY A 144 7.09 -32.01 10.49
CA GLY A 144 5.83 -32.40 11.12
C GLY A 144 4.89 -33.07 10.12
N THR A 145 3.86 -33.76 10.62
CA THR A 145 2.76 -34.24 9.76
C THR A 145 1.71 -33.16 9.58
N ASN A 146 0.86 -33.27 8.55
CA ASN A 146 -0.19 -32.29 8.25
C ASN A 146 -0.96 -31.85 9.52
N GLY A 147 -0.78 -30.59 9.91
CA GLY A 147 -1.43 -29.98 11.08
C GLY A 147 -0.58 -29.91 12.36
N THR A 148 0.67 -30.37 12.35
CA THR A 148 1.62 -30.23 13.47
C THR A 148 2.97 -29.72 12.99
N ASN A 149 3.60 -28.82 13.74
CA ASN A 149 4.95 -28.34 13.42
C ASN A 149 5.96 -29.47 13.71
N GLY A 150 6.98 -29.56 12.84
CA GLY A 150 8.14 -30.40 13.08
C GLY A 150 9.00 -29.88 14.24
N THR A 151 10.07 -30.60 14.56
CA THR A 151 11.07 -30.11 15.52
C THR A 151 12.23 -29.48 14.78
N ASP A 152 12.56 -28.24 15.09
CA ASP A 152 13.68 -27.53 14.45
C ASP A 152 15.02 -28.26 14.67
N GLY A 153 15.87 -28.16 13.65
CA GLY A 153 17.26 -28.61 13.70
C GLY A 153 18.08 -27.82 14.71
N LYS A 154 18.99 -28.50 15.42
CA LYS A 154 19.86 -27.87 16.42
C LYS A 154 21.22 -27.54 15.79
N THR A 155 21.58 -26.26 15.78
CA THR A 155 22.88 -25.78 15.30
C THR A 155 23.84 -25.56 16.48
N PRO A 156 24.97 -26.28 16.56
CA PRO A 156 25.98 -26.01 17.57
C PRO A 156 26.58 -24.60 17.42
N ILE A 157 26.77 -23.89 18.53
CA ILE A 157 27.40 -22.56 18.54
C ILE A 157 28.73 -22.66 19.27
N LEU A 158 29.82 -22.48 18.53
CA LEU A 158 31.15 -22.37 19.11
C LEU A 158 31.39 -20.94 19.59
N GLY A 159 32.25 -20.78 20.59
CA GLY A 159 32.64 -19.45 21.07
C GLY A 159 33.80 -19.52 22.06
N VAL A 160 34.13 -18.38 22.63
CA VAL A 160 35.12 -18.22 23.69
C VAL A 160 34.44 -17.50 24.86
N ASN A 161 34.59 -18.04 26.08
CA ASN A 161 34.05 -17.40 27.27
C ASN A 161 34.94 -16.25 27.78
N SER A 162 34.46 -15.50 28.78
CA SER A 162 35.19 -14.40 29.41
C SER A 162 36.55 -14.81 29.99
N ASP A 163 36.70 -16.08 30.36
CA ASP A 163 37.93 -16.63 30.93
C ASP A 163 38.95 -17.04 29.85
N GLY A 164 38.61 -16.89 28.56
CA GLY A 164 39.49 -17.19 27.44
C GLY A 164 39.58 -18.68 27.08
N TYR A 165 38.55 -19.48 27.40
CA TYR A 165 38.45 -20.89 27.00
C TYR A 165 37.44 -21.08 25.88
N TRP A 166 37.74 -22.01 24.98
CA TRP A 166 36.80 -22.44 23.94
C TRP A 166 35.57 -23.09 24.59
N THR A 167 34.41 -22.75 24.06
CA THR A 167 33.11 -23.22 24.51
C THR A 167 32.24 -23.67 23.36
N ILE A 168 31.31 -24.56 23.64
CA ILE A 168 30.26 -25.01 22.74
C ILE A 168 28.89 -24.93 23.42
N ASP A 169 27.92 -24.36 22.74
CA ASP A 169 26.50 -24.60 22.99
C ASP A 169 26.01 -25.66 21.99
N LYS A 170 25.52 -26.79 22.49
CA LYS A 170 25.03 -27.89 21.63
C LYS A 170 23.59 -27.66 21.15
N GLY A 171 22.92 -26.61 21.62
CA GLY A 171 21.50 -26.35 21.35
C GLY A 171 20.58 -27.39 22.01
N ASP A 172 21.07 -28.14 22.99
CA ASP A 172 20.35 -29.20 23.68
C ASP A 172 19.57 -28.72 24.91
N GLY A 173 19.67 -27.43 25.25
CA GLY A 173 19.05 -26.82 26.43
C GLY A 173 19.91 -26.91 27.70
N ASN A 174 21.09 -27.52 27.64
CA ASN A 174 22.02 -27.62 28.78
C ASN A 174 22.98 -26.41 28.88
N GLY A 175 22.87 -25.47 27.95
CA GLY A 175 23.66 -24.25 27.92
C GLY A 175 25.09 -24.44 27.40
N VAL A 176 25.89 -23.39 27.54
CA VAL A 176 27.26 -23.30 27.04
C VAL A 176 28.22 -24.08 27.96
N VAL A 177 29.00 -25.01 27.40
CA VAL A 177 30.04 -25.77 28.13
C VAL A 177 31.43 -25.53 27.55
N ARG A 178 32.48 -25.68 28.37
CA ARG A 178 33.88 -25.59 27.88
C ARG A 178 34.22 -26.85 27.08
N LEU A 179 34.96 -26.66 25.97
CA LEU A 179 35.55 -27.77 25.24
C LEU A 179 36.74 -28.35 26.03
N LEU A 180 36.88 -29.67 26.02
CA LEU A 180 37.93 -30.40 26.71
C LEU A 180 38.89 -31.04 25.68
N ASP A 181 40.16 -31.17 26.06
CA ASP A 181 41.15 -31.93 25.31
C ASP A 181 41.13 -33.43 25.62
N GLU A 182 42.10 -34.18 25.08
CA GLU A 182 42.19 -35.64 25.26
C GLU A 182 42.46 -36.06 26.72
N ASN A 183 42.92 -35.15 27.57
CA ASN A 183 43.21 -35.36 28.99
C ASN A 183 42.07 -34.86 29.91
N ASN A 184 40.92 -34.46 29.34
CA ASN A 184 39.81 -33.78 30.02
C ASN A 184 40.12 -32.38 30.56
N ASP A 185 41.14 -31.69 30.03
CA ASP A 185 41.46 -30.31 30.42
C ASP A 185 40.78 -29.29 29.49
N PRO A 186 40.26 -28.15 30.00
CA PRO A 186 39.65 -27.12 29.17
C PRO A 186 40.59 -26.53 28.11
N ILE A 187 40.15 -26.46 26.86
CA ILE A 187 40.95 -25.92 25.75
C ILE A 187 40.98 -24.39 25.85
N LYS A 188 42.18 -23.84 26.09
CA LYS A 188 42.40 -22.39 26.14
C LYS A 188 42.45 -21.79 24.74
N ALA A 189 41.79 -20.65 24.54
CA ALA A 189 41.78 -19.94 23.25
C ALA A 189 43.04 -19.10 22.99
N LYS A 190 43.91 -18.94 24.01
CA LYS A 190 45.18 -18.20 23.92
C LYS A 190 46.37 -19.06 24.34
N GLY A 191 47.53 -18.79 23.75
CA GLY A 191 48.83 -19.36 24.13
C GLY A 191 49.33 -18.93 25.53
N ASN A 192 50.42 -19.53 25.98
CA ASN A 192 50.89 -19.47 27.37
C ASN A 192 51.48 -18.11 27.82
N ASP A 193 51.83 -17.19 26.90
CA ASP A 193 52.53 -15.94 27.21
C ASP A 193 51.62 -14.70 27.35
N GLY A 194 50.39 -14.74 26.83
CA GLY A 194 49.40 -13.66 26.96
C GLY A 194 49.81 -12.33 26.31
N THR A 195 50.88 -12.29 25.50
CA THR A 195 51.45 -11.09 24.88
C THR A 195 50.96 -10.83 23.46
N ASN A 196 50.24 -11.78 22.83
CA ASN A 196 49.69 -11.59 21.50
C ASN A 196 48.29 -10.94 21.59
N GLY A 197 48.28 -9.61 21.52
CA GLY A 197 47.08 -8.78 21.60
C GLY A 197 47.09 -7.54 20.70
N THR A 198 48.09 -7.38 19.82
CA THR A 198 48.11 -6.23 18.91
C THR A 198 47.37 -6.50 17.59
N ASP A 199 47.30 -7.76 17.13
CA ASP A 199 46.90 -8.06 15.74
C ASP A 199 45.67 -8.97 15.59
N GLY A 200 45.10 -9.48 16.70
CA GLY A 200 43.85 -10.26 16.71
C GLY A 200 43.92 -11.63 16.02
N ASP A 201 43.57 -12.69 16.73
CA ASP A 201 43.49 -14.04 16.15
C ASP A 201 42.40 -14.08 15.06
N SER A 202 42.76 -14.38 13.81
CA SER A 202 41.81 -14.49 12.69
C SER A 202 41.69 -15.92 12.18
N PHE A 203 40.49 -16.26 11.74
CA PHE A 203 40.21 -17.51 11.06
C PHE A 203 40.56 -17.44 9.57
N PHE A 204 40.69 -16.23 8.99
CA PHE A 204 40.84 -16.02 7.56
C PHE A 204 42.26 -15.58 7.21
N LYS A 205 42.89 -16.35 6.32
CA LYS A 205 44.19 -16.04 5.71
C LYS A 205 44.05 -15.16 4.49
N ASN A 206 43.05 -15.41 3.64
CA ASN A 206 42.84 -14.66 2.41
C ASN A 206 41.38 -14.73 1.93
N VAL A 207 40.92 -13.67 1.26
CA VAL A 207 39.68 -13.66 0.46
C VAL A 207 40.02 -13.20 -0.95
N ASP A 208 40.03 -14.17 -1.87
CA ASP A 208 40.37 -13.92 -3.27
C ASP A 208 39.10 -13.66 -4.09
N THR A 209 39.05 -12.46 -4.67
CA THR A 209 37.95 -11.96 -5.50
C THR A 209 38.33 -11.82 -6.97
N SER A 210 39.49 -12.36 -7.37
CA SER A 210 40.02 -12.25 -8.73
C SER A 210 39.21 -13.05 -9.76
N ASP A 211 38.57 -14.15 -9.37
CA ASP A 211 37.64 -14.87 -10.23
C ASP A 211 36.25 -14.21 -10.20
N SER A 212 35.71 -13.92 -11.39
CA SER A 212 34.38 -13.31 -11.50
C SER A 212 33.21 -14.28 -11.24
N ARG A 213 33.47 -15.59 -11.10
CA ARG A 213 32.46 -16.65 -10.93
C ARG A 213 32.22 -17.05 -9.49
N PHE A 214 33.23 -16.86 -8.63
CA PHE A 214 33.18 -17.25 -7.24
C PHE A 214 34.20 -16.46 -6.44
N VAL A 215 34.01 -16.43 -5.12
CA VAL A 215 34.98 -15.88 -4.16
C VAL A 215 35.60 -17.05 -3.42
N THR A 216 36.93 -17.09 -3.37
CA THR A 216 37.67 -18.13 -2.63
C THR A 216 38.02 -17.61 -1.24
N PHE A 217 37.57 -18.31 -0.22
CA PHE A 217 37.93 -18.06 1.18
C PHE A 217 39.01 -19.06 1.59
N THR A 218 40.14 -18.56 2.08
CA THR A 218 41.22 -19.38 2.63
C THR A 218 41.35 -19.11 4.13
N LEU A 219 41.31 -20.17 4.92
CA LEU A 219 41.45 -20.12 6.37
C LEU A 219 42.92 -20.20 6.79
N THR A 220 43.21 -19.93 8.06
CA THR A 220 44.59 -19.92 8.57
C THR A 220 45.25 -21.30 8.66
N ASN A 221 44.47 -22.39 8.57
CA ASN A 221 44.99 -23.76 8.40
C ASN A 221 45.11 -24.19 6.92
N ASP A 222 45.06 -23.24 5.98
CA ASP A 222 45.09 -23.47 4.52
C ASP A 222 43.88 -24.21 3.92
N THR A 223 42.83 -24.52 4.71
CA THR A 223 41.54 -24.93 4.16
C THR A 223 41.00 -23.83 3.25
N ALA A 224 40.60 -24.18 2.02
CA ALA A 224 39.97 -23.26 1.08
C ALA A 224 38.60 -23.77 0.63
N PHE A 225 37.65 -22.85 0.47
CA PHE A 225 36.33 -23.12 -0.12
C PHE A 225 35.84 -21.94 -0.95
N THR A 226 34.96 -22.20 -1.90
CA THR A 226 34.46 -21.19 -2.85
C THR A 226 32.96 -20.99 -2.70
N ILE A 227 32.50 -19.74 -2.72
CA ILE A 227 31.07 -19.42 -2.84
C ILE A 227 30.81 -18.77 -4.21
N PRO A 228 29.83 -19.24 -5.00
CA PRO A 228 29.49 -18.66 -6.29
C PRO A 228 29.14 -17.17 -6.20
N ARG A 229 29.49 -16.43 -7.25
CA ARG A 229 29.23 -15.00 -7.40
C ARG A 229 28.32 -14.77 -8.60
N ILE A 230 27.27 -13.96 -8.43
CA ILE A 230 26.39 -13.53 -9.51
C ILE A 230 26.37 -12.01 -9.55
N ASP A 231 26.78 -11.44 -10.69
CA ASP A 231 26.72 -9.99 -10.98
C ASP A 231 25.73 -9.67 -12.11
N ALA A 232 24.93 -10.66 -12.52
CA ALA A 232 23.92 -10.48 -13.54
C ALA A 232 22.55 -10.19 -12.92
N GLU A 233 21.72 -9.45 -13.66
CA GLU A 233 20.37 -9.08 -13.24
C GLU A 233 19.46 -9.04 -14.47
N ILE A 234 18.27 -9.63 -14.33
CA ILE A 234 17.13 -9.30 -15.16
C ILE A 234 15.93 -9.09 -14.23
N SER A 235 15.21 -7.98 -14.37
CA SER A 235 14.00 -7.74 -13.58
C SER A 235 13.04 -6.78 -14.27
N PHE A 236 11.74 -7.02 -14.07
CA PHE A 236 10.68 -6.12 -14.49
C PHE A 236 10.48 -5.00 -13.47
N ILE A 237 10.11 -3.82 -13.95
CA ILE A 237 9.89 -2.65 -13.08
C ILE A 237 8.51 -2.75 -12.40
N LYS A 238 7.52 -3.30 -13.13
CA LYS A 238 6.13 -3.44 -12.71
C LYS A 238 5.42 -4.48 -13.58
N LYS A 239 4.17 -4.78 -13.22
CA LYS A 239 3.21 -5.43 -14.11
C LYS A 239 2.82 -4.53 -15.27
N PHE A 240 2.31 -5.13 -16.35
CA PHE A 240 1.93 -4.40 -17.55
C PHE A 240 0.44 -4.52 -17.82
N VAL A 241 -0.26 -3.38 -17.81
CA VAL A 241 -1.67 -3.27 -18.23
C VAL A 241 -1.70 -2.65 -19.62
N LEU A 242 -2.31 -3.30 -20.59
CA LEU A 242 -2.36 -2.86 -22.01
C LEU A 242 -3.80 -2.90 -22.52
N LEU A 243 -4.16 -1.98 -23.41
CA LEU A 243 -5.41 -2.11 -24.16
C LEU A 243 -5.32 -3.32 -25.11
N PHE A 244 -6.45 -3.96 -25.41
CA PHE A 244 -6.48 -5.03 -26.41
C PHE A 244 -5.82 -4.58 -27.74
N GLY A 245 -4.90 -5.38 -28.26
CA GLY A 245 -4.10 -5.11 -29.45
C GLY A 245 -3.00 -4.04 -29.29
N GLU A 246 -2.85 -3.42 -28.12
CA GLU A 246 -1.79 -2.42 -27.89
C GLU A 246 -0.42 -3.09 -27.81
N THR A 247 0.59 -2.43 -28.38
CA THR A 247 2.01 -2.75 -28.16
C THR A 247 2.66 -1.70 -27.25
N LYS A 248 3.21 -2.12 -26.11
CA LYS A 248 4.04 -1.27 -25.24
C LYS A 248 5.51 -1.65 -25.32
N ASN A 249 6.35 -0.63 -25.49
CA ASN A 249 7.79 -0.74 -25.47
C ASN A 249 8.34 -0.18 -24.17
N VAL A 250 8.90 -1.01 -23.29
CA VAL A 250 9.32 -0.60 -21.94
C VAL A 250 10.76 -1.00 -21.68
N ARG A 251 11.50 -0.15 -20.97
CA ARG A 251 12.83 -0.51 -20.45
C ARG A 251 12.64 -1.46 -19.26
N ILE A 252 13.48 -2.49 -19.19
CA ILE A 252 13.59 -3.38 -18.03
C ILE A 252 15.02 -3.31 -17.48
N LYS A 253 15.24 -3.79 -16.26
CA LYS A 253 16.60 -3.84 -15.72
C LYS A 253 17.30 -5.06 -16.30
N ILE A 254 18.43 -4.83 -16.97
CA ILE A 254 19.31 -5.87 -17.50
C ILE A 254 20.76 -5.49 -17.19
N LYS A 255 21.49 -6.41 -16.57
CA LYS A 255 22.91 -6.28 -16.24
C LYS A 255 23.62 -7.60 -16.50
N ASN A 256 24.74 -7.57 -17.21
CA ASN A 256 25.64 -8.71 -17.45
C ASN A 256 24.98 -10.01 -17.98
N ILE A 257 23.86 -9.89 -18.70
CA ILE A 257 23.21 -11.00 -19.40
C ILE A 257 23.80 -11.12 -20.81
N GLN A 258 24.20 -12.33 -21.21
CA GLN A 258 24.70 -12.63 -22.55
C GLN A 258 23.57 -13.04 -23.50
N THR A 259 22.71 -13.94 -23.03
CA THR A 259 21.55 -14.43 -23.79
C THR A 259 20.34 -14.46 -22.89
N ALA A 260 19.15 -14.30 -23.48
CA ALA A 260 17.90 -14.43 -22.76
C ALA A 260 16.79 -14.88 -23.70
N GLU A 261 15.86 -15.64 -23.16
CA GLU A 261 14.70 -16.16 -23.88
C GLU A 261 13.46 -16.08 -23.01
N PHE A 262 12.29 -16.03 -23.66
CA PHE A 262 11.03 -16.13 -22.94
C PHE A 262 10.79 -17.58 -22.54
N LEU A 263 10.62 -17.80 -21.24
CA LEU A 263 10.21 -19.08 -20.68
C LEU A 263 8.69 -19.27 -20.78
N SER A 264 7.93 -18.17 -20.69
CA SER A 264 6.47 -18.18 -20.77
C SER A 264 5.98 -16.87 -21.38
N ILE A 265 5.07 -16.98 -22.35
CA ILE A 265 4.26 -15.88 -22.89
C ILE A 265 2.80 -16.36 -22.82
N PRO A 266 1.87 -15.60 -22.22
CA PRO A 266 0.47 -16.01 -22.14
C PRO A 266 -0.19 -16.15 -23.52
N ASP A 267 -1.25 -16.95 -23.61
CA ASP A 267 -1.93 -17.23 -24.87
C ASP A 267 -2.42 -15.96 -25.58
N GLY A 268 -2.17 -15.85 -26.88
CA GLY A 268 -2.47 -14.68 -27.71
C GLY A 268 -1.59 -13.44 -27.48
N TRP A 269 -0.76 -13.40 -26.43
CA TRP A 269 0.23 -12.33 -26.24
C TRP A 269 1.46 -12.56 -27.11
N SER A 270 2.16 -11.47 -27.45
CA SER A 270 3.49 -11.57 -28.05
C SER A 270 4.47 -10.65 -27.33
N ALA A 271 5.73 -11.08 -27.26
CA ALA A 271 6.79 -10.29 -26.66
C ALA A 271 8.12 -10.47 -27.41
N THR A 272 8.89 -9.40 -27.49
CA THR A 272 10.27 -9.41 -28.01
C THR A 272 11.20 -8.71 -27.03
N LEU A 273 12.43 -9.21 -26.91
CA LEU A 273 13.44 -8.69 -26.00
C LEU A 273 14.64 -8.19 -26.80
N ASN A 274 15.03 -6.95 -26.55
CA ASN A 274 16.28 -6.37 -27.02
C ASN A 274 17.22 -6.17 -25.82
N LEU A 275 18.25 -7.01 -25.74
CA LEU A 275 19.23 -6.99 -24.65
C LEU A 275 20.13 -5.74 -24.70
N GLU A 276 20.50 -5.27 -25.89
CA GLU A 276 21.37 -4.10 -26.08
C GLU A 276 20.67 -2.82 -25.60
N ASP A 277 19.42 -2.63 -26.02
CA ASP A 277 18.61 -1.47 -25.64
C ASP A 277 18.00 -1.60 -24.24
N LYS A 278 18.08 -2.81 -23.66
CA LYS A 278 17.44 -3.19 -22.39
C LYS A 278 15.93 -2.96 -22.43
N ARG A 279 15.30 -3.32 -23.54
CA ARG A 279 13.87 -3.09 -23.79
C ARG A 279 13.14 -4.38 -24.08
N ILE A 280 11.90 -4.42 -23.61
CA ILE A 280 10.91 -5.39 -24.03
C ILE A 280 9.81 -4.68 -24.82
N SER A 281 9.35 -5.28 -25.90
CA SER A 281 8.11 -4.92 -26.58
C SER A 281 7.08 -6.00 -26.29
N ILE A 282 5.95 -5.62 -25.71
CA ILE A 282 4.85 -6.53 -25.34
C ILE A 282 3.61 -6.10 -26.10
N THR A 283 2.92 -7.04 -26.74
CA THR A 283 1.66 -6.79 -27.44
C THR A 283 0.55 -7.62 -26.81
N ALA A 284 -0.52 -6.97 -26.40
CA ALA A 284 -1.73 -7.62 -25.91
C ALA A 284 -2.48 -8.31 -27.06
N PRO A 285 -3.21 -9.41 -26.80
CA PRO A 285 -4.08 -10.03 -27.78
C PRO A 285 -5.15 -9.05 -28.26
N VAL A 286 -5.74 -9.34 -29.43
CA VAL A 286 -6.96 -8.65 -29.85
C VAL A 286 -8.11 -9.14 -28.97
N ASN A 287 -9.12 -8.29 -28.73
CA ASN A 287 -10.25 -8.66 -27.88
C ASN A 287 -10.92 -9.96 -28.37
N GLY A 288 -11.08 -10.93 -27.47
CA GLY A 288 -11.62 -12.26 -27.77
C GLY A 288 -10.67 -13.25 -28.44
N SER A 289 -9.38 -12.92 -28.63
CA SER A 289 -8.42 -13.78 -29.37
C SER A 289 -7.30 -14.39 -28.52
N GLY A 290 -7.40 -14.37 -27.19
CA GLY A 290 -6.36 -14.89 -26.30
C GLY A 290 -6.68 -14.71 -24.82
N ALA A 291 -5.70 -14.95 -23.96
CA ALA A 291 -5.85 -14.79 -22.52
C ALA A 291 -5.87 -13.30 -22.12
N GLU A 292 -6.85 -12.91 -21.30
CA GLU A 292 -6.96 -11.54 -20.79
C GLU A 292 -5.85 -11.20 -19.79
N SER A 293 -5.22 -12.18 -19.16
CA SER A 293 -4.06 -11.97 -18.30
C SER A 293 -3.16 -13.21 -18.25
N GLY A 294 -1.95 -13.04 -17.72
CA GLY A 294 -1.06 -14.17 -17.44
C GLY A 294 0.32 -13.73 -16.98
N ILE A 295 1.22 -14.72 -16.84
CA ILE A 295 2.61 -14.49 -16.41
C ILE A 295 3.54 -14.53 -17.62
N LEU A 296 4.27 -13.43 -17.82
CA LEU A 296 5.37 -13.29 -18.75
C LEU A 296 6.68 -13.55 -18.01
N SER A 297 7.47 -14.54 -18.47
CA SER A 297 8.71 -14.94 -17.81
C SER A 297 9.89 -14.94 -18.78
N ILE A 298 11.04 -14.45 -18.32
CA ILE A 298 12.31 -14.44 -19.07
C ILE A 298 13.36 -15.17 -18.24
N ILE A 299 14.09 -16.07 -18.90
CA ILE A 299 15.31 -16.65 -18.37
C ILE A 299 16.50 -16.02 -19.09
N GLY A 300 17.44 -15.47 -18.33
CA GLY A 300 18.69 -14.91 -18.82
C GLY A 300 19.89 -15.75 -18.38
N ILE A 301 20.91 -15.82 -19.22
CA ILE A 301 22.17 -16.52 -18.96
C ILE A 301 23.31 -15.51 -18.98
N ASP A 302 24.11 -15.49 -17.91
CA ASP A 302 25.29 -14.62 -17.83
C ASP A 302 26.50 -15.21 -18.60
N LYS A 303 27.62 -14.48 -18.61
CA LYS A 303 28.87 -14.91 -19.28
C LYS A 303 29.48 -16.19 -18.70
N ASN A 304 29.07 -16.59 -17.50
CA ASN A 304 29.58 -17.72 -16.76
C ASN A 304 28.64 -18.94 -16.85
N GLY A 305 27.48 -18.80 -17.53
CA GLY A 305 26.47 -19.85 -17.65
C GLY A 305 25.45 -19.87 -16.51
N ASN A 306 25.46 -18.90 -15.59
CA ASN A 306 24.46 -18.82 -14.52
C ASN A 306 23.12 -18.33 -15.08
N THR A 307 22.03 -18.94 -14.64
CA THR A 307 20.67 -18.58 -15.04
C THR A 307 20.00 -17.63 -14.05
N ILE A 308 19.28 -16.63 -14.56
CA ILE A 308 18.47 -15.70 -13.76
C ILE A 308 17.06 -15.66 -14.35
N LEU A 309 16.05 -15.74 -13.48
CA LEU A 309 14.64 -15.70 -13.85
C LEU A 309 14.02 -14.36 -13.44
N ALA A 310 13.23 -13.78 -14.34
CA ALA A 310 12.31 -12.69 -14.03
C ALA A 310 10.90 -13.04 -14.53
N SER A 311 9.90 -12.70 -13.74
CA SER A 311 8.49 -12.87 -14.09
C SER A 311 7.69 -11.61 -13.78
N THR A 312 6.66 -11.34 -14.55
CA THR A 312 5.70 -10.26 -14.30
C THR A 312 4.31 -10.61 -14.82
N GLU A 313 3.28 -9.99 -14.26
CA GLU A 313 1.91 -10.11 -14.74
C GLU A 313 1.67 -9.18 -15.93
N VAL A 314 0.96 -9.68 -16.94
CA VAL A 314 0.40 -8.88 -18.04
C VAL A 314 -1.13 -8.99 -18.00
N VAL A 315 -1.81 -7.87 -18.24
CA VAL A 315 -3.29 -7.77 -18.15
C VAL A 315 -3.83 -6.93 -19.29
N CYS A 316 -4.87 -7.43 -19.96
CA CYS A 316 -5.65 -6.71 -20.96
C CYS A 316 -6.60 -5.72 -20.29
N SER A 317 -6.90 -4.65 -21.00
CA SER A 317 -7.80 -3.59 -20.55
C SER A 317 -8.61 -3.09 -21.74
N VAL A 318 -9.75 -2.47 -21.47
CA VAL A 318 -10.54 -1.71 -22.44
C VAL A 318 -10.41 -0.23 -22.14
N ASP A 319 -10.69 0.64 -23.12
CA ASP A 319 -10.59 2.08 -22.90
C ASP A 319 -11.77 2.56 -22.03
N TYR A 320 -11.56 2.61 -20.71
CA TYR A 320 -12.58 3.05 -19.77
C TYR A 320 -12.99 4.53 -19.94
N SER A 321 -12.28 5.32 -20.76
CA SER A 321 -12.68 6.68 -21.11
C SER A 321 -13.63 6.77 -22.31
N ASN A 322 -14.01 5.63 -22.92
CA ASN A 322 -14.97 5.60 -24.03
C ASN A 322 -16.30 6.23 -23.60
N ILE A 323 -16.77 7.23 -24.34
CA ILE A 323 -17.98 8.01 -24.05
C ILE A 323 -19.27 7.17 -23.99
N ASN A 324 -19.28 6.01 -24.64
CA ASN A 324 -20.39 5.04 -24.59
C ASN A 324 -20.24 4.01 -23.45
N GLY A 325 -19.24 4.17 -22.59
CA GLY A 325 -19.02 3.34 -21.43
C GLY A 325 -19.88 3.75 -20.24
N THR A 326 -20.30 2.75 -19.46
CA THR A 326 -21.07 2.95 -18.22
C THR A 326 -20.33 2.38 -17.02
N PHE A 327 -20.19 3.18 -15.98
CA PHE A 327 -19.62 2.78 -14.70
C PHE A 327 -20.72 2.50 -13.69
N ILE A 328 -20.60 1.39 -12.98
CA ILE A 328 -21.32 1.13 -11.74
C ILE A 328 -20.31 1.26 -10.61
N VAL A 329 -20.56 2.20 -9.72
CA VAL A 329 -19.76 2.41 -8.52
C VAL A 329 -20.39 1.58 -7.41
N GLU A 330 -19.69 0.56 -6.92
CA GLU A 330 -20.13 -0.26 -5.78
C GLU A 330 -19.41 0.20 -4.52
N GLU A 331 -20.16 0.59 -3.49
CA GLU A 331 -19.56 1.14 -2.27
C GLU A 331 -18.90 0.07 -1.40
N GLY A 332 -19.29 -1.19 -1.59
CA GLY A 332 -18.95 -2.29 -0.69
C GLY A 332 -19.92 -2.35 0.50
N ASN A 333 -19.42 -2.83 1.63
CA ASN A 333 -20.14 -2.88 2.90
C ASN A 333 -19.21 -2.34 3.98
N MET A 334 -19.70 -1.40 4.79
CA MET A 334 -18.88 -0.69 5.77
C MET A 334 -18.16 -1.59 6.79
N THR A 335 -18.62 -2.83 7.00
CA THR A 335 -18.07 -3.72 8.03
C THR A 335 -17.41 -4.99 7.47
N SER A 336 -17.61 -5.34 6.20
CA SER A 336 -17.21 -6.64 5.67
C SER A 336 -16.53 -6.65 4.31
N GLU A 337 -16.64 -5.60 3.49
CA GLU A 337 -16.00 -5.58 2.16
C GLU A 337 -15.70 -4.18 1.62
N ASN A 338 -14.60 -4.03 0.89
CA ASN A 338 -14.30 -2.80 0.15
C ASN A 338 -15.18 -2.65 -1.09
N GLY A 339 -15.30 -1.42 -1.57
CA GLY A 339 -15.99 -1.13 -2.82
C GLY A 339 -15.16 -1.49 -4.04
N THR A 340 -15.83 -1.55 -5.19
CA THR A 340 -15.25 -1.90 -6.48
C THR A 340 -15.96 -1.15 -7.61
N ILE A 341 -15.43 -1.27 -8.82
CA ILE A 341 -15.99 -0.63 -10.01
C ILE A 341 -16.27 -1.70 -11.05
N ILE A 342 -17.49 -1.65 -11.59
CA ILE A 342 -17.90 -2.44 -12.75
C ILE A 342 -18.05 -1.49 -13.93
N TYR A 343 -17.65 -1.94 -15.10
CA TYR A 343 -17.75 -1.18 -16.34
C TYR A 343 -18.46 -1.98 -17.42
N TYR A 344 -19.43 -1.34 -18.07
CA TYR A 344 -20.04 -1.83 -19.29
C TYR A 344 -19.36 -1.10 -20.45
N ASP A 345 -18.78 -1.86 -21.38
CA ASP A 345 -18.25 -1.29 -22.61
C ASP A 345 -19.36 -0.89 -23.59
N GLU A 346 -18.98 -0.28 -24.72
CA GLU A 346 -19.92 0.20 -25.74
C GLU A 346 -20.76 -0.91 -26.40
N LEU A 347 -20.37 -2.18 -26.24
CA LEU A 347 -21.09 -3.35 -26.72
C LEU A 347 -21.97 -3.97 -25.63
N GLY A 348 -21.88 -3.46 -24.39
CA GLY A 348 -22.60 -3.95 -23.22
C GLY A 348 -21.93 -5.14 -22.52
N ASN A 349 -20.67 -5.46 -22.83
CA ASN A 349 -19.93 -6.48 -22.08
C ASN A 349 -19.53 -5.93 -20.71
N ILE A 350 -19.49 -6.81 -19.72
CA ILE A 350 -19.27 -6.44 -18.32
C ILE A 350 -17.83 -6.75 -17.91
N HIS A 351 -17.11 -5.71 -17.51
CA HIS A 351 -15.76 -5.76 -16.94
C HIS A 351 -15.86 -5.49 -15.44
N LYS A 352 -15.50 -6.48 -14.62
CA LYS A 352 -15.62 -6.41 -13.14
C LYS A 352 -14.27 -6.15 -12.51
N LYS A 353 -14.25 -5.49 -11.34
CA LYS A 353 -13.02 -5.24 -10.58
C LYS A 353 -11.94 -4.54 -11.39
N ILE A 354 -12.36 -3.56 -12.20
CA ILE A 354 -11.48 -2.96 -13.22
C ILE A 354 -10.26 -2.28 -12.60
N TYR A 355 -10.39 -1.79 -11.37
CA TYR A 355 -9.29 -1.21 -10.61
C TYR A 355 -8.36 -2.29 -10.08
N GLU A 356 -8.89 -3.30 -9.42
CA GLU A 356 -8.10 -4.35 -8.79
C GLU A 356 -7.30 -5.14 -9.83
N ASN A 357 -7.93 -5.46 -10.96
CA ASN A 357 -7.28 -6.13 -12.08
C ASN A 357 -6.12 -5.28 -12.62
N ALA A 358 -6.30 -3.96 -12.74
CA ALA A 358 -5.25 -3.05 -13.17
C ALA A 358 -4.13 -2.85 -12.12
N ASN A 359 -4.39 -3.14 -10.84
CA ASN A 359 -3.49 -2.77 -9.73
C ASN A 359 -3.02 -3.95 -8.85
N GLY A 360 -3.18 -5.19 -9.31
CA GLY A 360 -2.53 -6.37 -8.72
C GLY A 360 -3.35 -7.00 -7.60
N GLY A 361 -4.68 -6.92 -7.74
CA GLY A 361 -5.63 -7.41 -6.74
C GLY A 361 -5.87 -6.44 -5.58
N VAL A 362 -5.21 -5.28 -5.56
CA VAL A 362 -5.40 -4.28 -4.51
C VAL A 362 -6.74 -3.57 -4.67
N GLU A 363 -7.52 -3.49 -3.59
CA GLU A 363 -8.87 -2.91 -3.57
C GLU A 363 -8.84 -1.39 -3.31
N LEU A 364 -9.76 -0.65 -3.94
CA LEU A 364 -9.81 0.84 -3.90
C LEU A 364 -9.83 1.39 -2.47
N GLY A 365 -10.77 0.92 -1.66
CA GLY A 365 -11.07 1.50 -0.34
C GLY A 365 -12.47 1.13 0.12
N ASN A 366 -12.73 1.30 1.41
CA ASN A 366 -14.04 0.98 1.97
C ASN A 366 -15.03 2.15 1.80
N VAL A 367 -16.25 1.82 1.37
CA VAL A 367 -17.34 2.78 1.14
C VAL A 367 -17.01 3.76 0.02
N VAL A 368 -16.84 3.24 -1.20
CA VAL A 368 -16.64 4.07 -2.40
C VAL A 368 -17.92 4.87 -2.65
N GLN A 369 -17.84 6.20 -2.74
CA GLN A 369 -19.02 7.07 -2.84
C GLN A 369 -19.19 7.70 -4.21
N ASP A 370 -18.08 8.07 -4.86
CA ASP A 370 -18.16 8.86 -6.07
C ASP A 370 -16.92 8.68 -6.95
N MET A 371 -17.10 9.00 -8.22
CA MET A 371 -16.03 9.04 -9.20
C MET A 371 -16.12 10.29 -10.07
N TYR A 372 -14.96 10.74 -10.56
CA TYR A 372 -14.88 11.83 -11.53
C TYR A 372 -13.84 11.52 -12.60
N ILE A 373 -14.03 11.98 -13.84
CA ILE A 373 -13.03 11.85 -14.90
C ILE A 373 -12.62 13.26 -15.35
N SER A 374 -11.32 13.53 -15.41
CA SER A 374 -10.75 14.77 -15.97
C SER A 374 -9.32 14.52 -16.43
N ASP A 375 -8.90 15.14 -17.53
CA ASP A 375 -7.50 15.17 -17.98
C ASP A 375 -6.81 13.78 -18.07
N ASN A 376 -7.51 12.80 -18.65
CA ASN A 376 -7.08 11.38 -18.73
C ASN A 376 -6.87 10.69 -17.37
N LYS A 377 -7.48 11.23 -16.31
CA LYS A 377 -7.46 10.66 -14.96
C LYS A 377 -8.88 10.35 -14.51
N THR A 378 -9.00 9.24 -13.79
CA THR A 378 -10.20 8.93 -13.01
C THR A 378 -9.86 9.08 -11.54
N TYR A 379 -10.75 9.74 -10.81
CA TYR A 379 -10.64 10.04 -9.39
C TYR A 379 -11.72 9.26 -8.67
N PHE A 380 -11.35 8.54 -7.60
CA PHE A 380 -12.30 7.84 -6.74
C PHE A 380 -12.25 8.41 -5.32
N LEU A 381 -13.42 8.56 -4.71
CA LEU A 381 -13.57 8.90 -3.31
C LEU A 381 -14.15 7.74 -2.50
N THR A 382 -13.59 7.50 -1.32
CA THR A 382 -14.12 6.54 -0.34
C THR A 382 -14.29 7.19 1.04
N GLN A 383 -15.28 6.76 1.84
CA GLN A 383 -15.50 7.32 3.19
C GLN A 383 -14.53 6.75 4.22
N ASN A 384 -14.32 5.43 4.20
CA ASN A 384 -13.59 4.72 5.24
C ASN A 384 -12.14 4.40 4.86
N GLY A 385 -11.72 4.74 3.65
CA GLY A 385 -10.31 4.72 3.27
C GLY A 385 -9.72 3.32 3.29
N SER A 386 -8.59 3.17 3.97
CA SER A 386 -7.82 1.93 4.07
C SER A 386 -8.38 0.86 5.02
N ALA A 387 -9.57 1.08 5.56
CA ALA A 387 -10.30 0.02 6.25
C ALA A 387 -10.34 -1.25 5.37
N MET A 388 -10.21 -2.42 6.01
CA MET A 388 -10.15 -3.73 5.33
C MET A 388 -9.07 -3.85 4.25
N GLY A 389 -7.95 -3.12 4.41
CA GLY A 389 -6.80 -3.22 3.50
C GLY A 389 -6.97 -2.49 2.17
N GLY A 390 -7.94 -1.57 2.07
CA GLY A 390 -8.07 -0.69 0.90
C GLY A 390 -6.96 0.35 0.79
N GLU A 391 -6.91 1.07 -0.34
CA GLU A 391 -5.80 1.99 -0.64
C GLU A 391 -5.90 3.39 -0.02
N GLY A 392 -7.11 3.82 0.34
CA GLY A 392 -7.33 5.13 0.96
C GLY A 392 -8.62 5.80 0.55
N ARG A 393 -8.77 7.08 0.90
CA ARG A 393 -9.98 7.88 0.64
C ARG A 393 -9.95 8.65 -0.67
N PHE A 394 -8.77 8.85 -1.24
CA PHE A 394 -8.60 9.58 -2.51
C PHE A 394 -7.64 8.81 -3.41
N ILE A 395 -8.17 8.25 -4.49
CA ILE A 395 -7.41 7.44 -5.44
C ILE A 395 -7.44 8.13 -6.81
N VAL A 396 -6.29 8.21 -7.47
CA VAL A 396 -6.15 8.72 -8.83
C VAL A 396 -5.53 7.64 -9.70
N CYS A 397 -6.18 7.35 -10.82
CA CYS A 397 -5.69 6.41 -11.81
C CYS A 397 -5.78 6.98 -13.24
N ASN A 398 -5.09 6.33 -14.16
CA ASN A 398 -5.23 6.59 -15.58
C ASN A 398 -6.64 6.20 -16.06
N SER A 399 -7.36 7.11 -16.71
CA SER A 399 -8.76 6.89 -17.10
C SER A 399 -8.97 5.86 -18.20
N LYS A 400 -7.93 5.50 -18.95
CA LYS A 400 -8.03 4.48 -20.01
C LYS A 400 -7.77 3.08 -19.48
N THR A 401 -6.89 2.93 -18.49
CA THR A 401 -6.35 1.63 -18.07
C THR A 401 -6.67 1.26 -16.63
N MET A 402 -7.14 2.20 -15.82
CA MET A 402 -7.29 2.12 -14.36
C MET A 402 -5.98 1.87 -13.59
N GLU A 403 -4.82 1.96 -14.25
CA GLU A 403 -3.53 1.90 -13.55
C GLU A 403 -3.43 3.08 -12.58
N LYS A 404 -3.24 2.81 -11.29
CA LYS A 404 -3.13 3.81 -10.23
C LYS A 404 -1.89 4.68 -10.46
N ASP A 405 -2.08 5.99 -10.35
CA ASP A 405 -0.96 6.92 -10.17
C ASP A 405 -0.59 7.05 -8.70
N TYR A 406 -1.57 7.34 -7.84
CA TYR A 406 -1.39 7.41 -6.39
C TYR A 406 -2.72 7.26 -5.64
N ALA A 407 -2.62 6.85 -4.38
CA ALA A 407 -3.71 6.83 -3.43
C ALA A 407 -3.28 7.56 -2.14
N LEU A 408 -4.24 8.15 -1.43
CA LEU A 408 -4.02 8.90 -0.19
C LEU A 408 -5.09 8.54 0.85
N GLU A 409 -4.68 8.50 2.11
CA GLU A 409 -5.60 8.35 3.25
C GLU A 409 -6.60 9.50 3.38
N LEU A 410 -6.21 10.71 2.93
CA LEU A 410 -7.01 11.95 2.98
C LEU A 410 -7.82 12.09 4.28
N THR A 411 -7.14 12.02 5.43
CA THR A 411 -7.78 12.21 6.74
C THR A 411 -7.70 13.67 7.17
N PHE A 412 -8.87 14.25 7.47
CA PHE A 412 -8.99 15.63 7.95
C PHE A 412 -10.21 15.77 8.86
N ASN A 413 -10.18 16.81 9.68
CA ASN A 413 -11.26 17.14 10.61
C ASN A 413 -11.97 18.43 10.22
N SER A 414 -13.22 18.56 10.63
CA SER A 414 -14.00 19.78 10.50
C SER A 414 -13.44 20.88 11.40
N VAL A 415 -13.96 22.11 11.26
CA VAL A 415 -13.64 23.22 12.16
C VAL A 415 -14.01 22.94 13.63
N GLU A 416 -14.90 21.99 13.88
CA GLU A 416 -15.27 21.50 15.22
C GLU A 416 -14.43 20.28 15.66
N ASN A 417 -13.33 19.99 14.94
CA ASN A 417 -12.43 18.88 15.20
C ASN A 417 -13.09 17.48 15.17
N VAL A 418 -14.08 17.30 14.29
CA VAL A 418 -14.72 16.00 14.03
C VAL A 418 -14.18 15.41 12.74
N LEU A 419 -13.86 14.11 12.73
CA LEU A 419 -13.41 13.41 11.53
C LEU A 419 -14.40 13.60 10.37
N CYS A 420 -13.88 13.84 9.18
CA CYS A 420 -14.67 14.06 7.97
C CYS A 420 -14.66 12.84 7.05
N TRP A 421 -15.83 12.55 6.46
CA TRP A 421 -16.05 11.53 5.45
C TRP A 421 -16.33 12.17 4.10
N PRO A 422 -15.41 12.04 3.11
CA PRO A 422 -15.64 12.50 1.74
C PRO A 422 -16.83 11.80 1.10
N GLN A 423 -17.66 12.52 0.35
CA GLN A 423 -18.90 11.99 -0.23
C GLN A 423 -19.02 12.26 -1.74
N HIS A 424 -18.60 13.42 -2.23
CA HIS A 424 -18.69 13.76 -3.65
C HIS A 424 -17.51 14.59 -4.13
N ILE A 425 -17.19 14.47 -5.42
CA ILE A 425 -16.05 15.14 -6.04
C ILE A 425 -16.41 15.81 -7.36
N VAL A 426 -15.85 17.01 -7.56
CA VAL A 426 -15.72 17.64 -8.87
C VAL A 426 -14.26 18.01 -9.08
N VAL A 427 -13.72 17.73 -10.25
CA VAL A 427 -12.35 18.13 -10.61
C VAL A 427 -12.40 19.23 -11.66
N TYR A 428 -11.61 20.28 -11.46
CA TYR A 428 -11.42 21.35 -12.43
C TYR A 428 -9.97 21.84 -12.37
N LYS A 429 -9.25 21.70 -13.49
CA LYS A 429 -7.82 22.02 -13.58
C LYS A 429 -7.03 21.30 -12.47
N ASN A 430 -6.29 22.03 -11.65
CA ASN A 430 -5.48 21.49 -10.55
C ASN A 430 -6.23 21.41 -9.21
N LYS A 431 -7.56 21.57 -9.18
CA LYS A 431 -8.39 21.56 -7.97
C LYS A 431 -9.38 20.40 -8.02
N ALA A 432 -9.51 19.68 -6.92
CA ALA A 432 -10.64 18.81 -6.64
C ALA A 432 -11.49 19.43 -5.53
N PHE A 433 -12.76 19.63 -5.79
CA PHE A 433 -13.75 20.10 -4.82
C PHE A 433 -14.35 18.87 -4.15
N ILE A 434 -14.09 18.72 -2.86
CA ILE A 434 -14.49 17.56 -2.07
C ILE A 434 -15.59 17.99 -1.12
N GLN A 435 -16.79 17.50 -1.40
CA GLN A 435 -17.91 17.58 -0.47
C GLN A 435 -17.77 16.47 0.57
N TYR A 436 -18.01 16.79 1.83
CA TYR A 436 -17.87 15.85 2.93
C TYR A 436 -18.93 16.07 4.01
N SER A 437 -19.12 15.08 4.87
CA SER A 437 -19.88 15.17 6.11
C SER A 437 -19.03 14.80 7.32
N THR A 438 -19.44 15.22 8.51
CA THR A 438 -18.77 14.83 9.76
C THR A 438 -19.22 13.44 10.21
N SER A 439 -18.28 12.67 10.77
CA SER A 439 -18.49 11.26 11.16
C SER A 439 -19.48 11.05 12.31
N ASN A 440 -19.91 12.12 12.98
CA ASN A 440 -20.86 12.12 14.08
C ASN A 440 -22.32 12.15 13.55
N MET A 441 -22.71 11.15 12.76
CA MET A 441 -24.04 11.03 12.13
C MET A 441 -24.37 12.12 11.11
N GLU A 442 -23.35 12.62 10.40
CA GLU A 442 -23.51 13.64 9.35
C GLU A 442 -24.25 14.89 9.86
N LEU A 443 -23.99 15.30 11.11
CA LEU A 443 -24.63 16.49 11.70
C LEU A 443 -24.22 17.77 10.98
N ASN A 444 -22.96 17.83 10.54
CA ASN A 444 -22.40 18.93 9.81
C ASN A 444 -21.74 18.44 8.51
N SER A 445 -21.56 19.36 7.58
CA SER A 445 -20.96 19.08 6.27
C SER A 445 -20.43 20.35 5.66
N GLY A 446 -19.56 20.20 4.65
CA GLY A 446 -18.90 21.31 3.97
C GLY A 446 -18.27 20.89 2.65
N ILE A 447 -17.61 21.84 1.99
CA ILE A 447 -16.85 21.61 0.76
C ILE A 447 -15.45 22.17 0.95
N ARG A 448 -14.43 21.36 0.64
CA ARG A 448 -13.01 21.77 0.67
C ARG A 448 -12.36 21.58 -0.67
N ILE A 449 -11.33 22.38 -0.90
CA ILE A 449 -10.50 22.27 -2.09
C ILE A 449 -9.30 21.40 -1.75
N PHE A 450 -9.07 20.37 -2.56
CA PHE A 450 -7.85 19.59 -2.62
C PHE A 450 -7.01 20.04 -3.82
N ASN A 451 -5.75 20.35 -3.58
CA ASN A 451 -4.81 20.75 -4.62
C ASN A 451 -4.13 19.50 -5.20
N LEU A 452 -4.38 19.22 -6.48
CA LEU A 452 -3.88 18.03 -7.17
C LEU A 452 -2.36 18.06 -7.40
N THR A 453 -1.75 19.26 -7.40
CA THR A 453 -0.30 19.43 -7.57
C THR A 453 0.44 19.17 -6.27
N THR A 454 0.03 19.80 -5.17
CA THR A 454 0.67 19.64 -3.85
C THR A 454 0.18 18.40 -3.11
N LYS A 455 -0.93 17.80 -3.55
CA LYS A 455 -1.60 16.64 -2.95
C LYS A 455 -2.07 16.91 -1.51
N THR A 456 -2.58 18.11 -1.27
CA THR A 456 -3.02 18.57 0.06
C THR A 456 -4.45 19.08 0.01
N ILE A 457 -5.23 18.77 1.05
CA ILE A 457 -6.54 19.38 1.28
C ILE A 457 -6.39 20.70 2.02
N SER A 458 -7.27 21.66 1.74
CA SER A 458 -7.38 22.91 2.50
C SER A 458 -7.76 22.64 3.96
N ASP A 459 -7.17 23.41 4.88
CA ASP A 459 -7.52 23.39 6.30
C ASP A 459 -8.86 24.08 6.58
N THR A 460 -9.34 24.91 5.65
CA THR A 460 -10.60 25.63 5.73
C THR A 460 -11.57 25.22 4.63
N ASP A 461 -12.85 25.27 4.97
CA ASP A 461 -13.96 25.10 4.04
C ASP A 461 -14.09 26.29 3.09
N ILE A 462 -14.67 26.05 1.92
CA ILE A 462 -15.13 27.13 1.05
C ILE A 462 -16.15 27.95 1.83
N VAL A 463 -15.91 29.26 1.93
CA VAL A 463 -16.73 30.17 2.74
C VAL A 463 -18.19 30.05 2.34
N GLY A 464 -19.06 29.83 3.34
CA GLY A 464 -20.50 29.67 3.14
C GLY A 464 -20.96 28.24 2.86
N THR A 465 -20.08 27.24 2.79
CA THR A 465 -20.46 25.84 2.53
C THR A 465 -20.55 24.97 3.79
N TYR A 466 -19.83 25.32 4.87
CA TYR A 466 -19.86 24.57 6.13
C TYR A 466 -21.09 24.93 6.99
N GLY A 467 -21.72 23.92 7.58
CA GLY A 467 -22.79 24.12 8.56
C GLY A 467 -23.56 22.85 8.88
N GLN A 468 -24.74 23.01 9.47
CA GLN A 468 -25.65 21.89 9.78
C GLN A 468 -26.13 21.25 8.48
N PHE A 469 -25.97 19.94 8.33
CA PHE A 469 -26.28 19.21 7.09
C PHE A 469 -27.69 19.49 6.56
N THR A 470 -28.67 19.60 7.46
CA THR A 470 -30.07 19.85 7.09
C THR A 470 -30.41 21.30 6.77
N LYS A 471 -29.46 22.23 6.90
CA LYS A 471 -29.77 23.66 6.81
C LYS A 471 -28.72 24.51 6.10
N THR A 472 -27.47 24.45 6.57
CA THR A 472 -26.40 25.37 6.15
C THR A 472 -25.12 24.67 5.70
N GLY A 473 -25.04 23.35 5.82
CA GLY A 473 -23.96 22.51 5.30
C GLY A 473 -24.27 21.94 3.93
N ALA A 474 -23.25 21.49 3.20
CA ALA A 474 -23.40 20.79 1.92
C ALA A 474 -24.26 19.51 2.07
N THR A 475 -25.22 19.27 1.18
CA THR A 475 -26.03 18.04 1.25
C THR A 475 -25.30 16.87 0.61
N LYS A 476 -25.63 15.62 0.98
CA LYS A 476 -25.11 14.41 0.32
C LYS A 476 -25.74 14.22 -1.07
N ALA A 477 -25.47 15.17 -1.98
CA ALA A 477 -25.91 15.21 -3.37
C ALA A 477 -24.69 15.33 -4.29
N ARG A 478 -24.79 14.85 -5.54
CA ARG A 478 -23.79 15.11 -6.57
C ARG A 478 -23.57 16.62 -6.72
N MET A 479 -22.32 17.02 -6.94
CA MET A 479 -21.99 18.37 -7.39
C MET A 479 -21.89 18.38 -8.92
N ILE A 480 -22.36 19.44 -9.57
CA ILE A 480 -22.37 19.55 -11.03
C ILE A 480 -21.46 20.68 -11.47
N LEU A 481 -20.45 20.36 -12.27
CA LEU A 481 -19.67 21.35 -13.00
C LEU A 481 -20.41 21.71 -14.30
N ASN A 482 -20.66 23.00 -14.50
CA ASN A 482 -21.22 23.54 -15.73
C ASN A 482 -20.38 24.75 -16.15
N LYS A 483 -19.62 24.62 -17.24
CA LYS A 483 -18.53 25.53 -17.62
C LYS A 483 -17.56 25.72 -16.45
N GLU A 484 -17.41 26.93 -15.93
CA GLU A 484 -16.57 27.23 -14.77
C GLU A 484 -17.35 27.31 -13.45
N THR A 485 -18.64 26.97 -13.42
CA THR A 485 -19.48 27.07 -12.21
C THR A 485 -19.83 25.70 -11.66
N ILE A 486 -19.61 25.49 -10.37
CA ILE A 486 -20.02 24.28 -9.64
C ILE A 486 -21.32 24.58 -8.91
N PHE A 487 -22.35 23.78 -9.17
CA PHE A 487 -23.62 23.79 -8.45
C PHE A 487 -23.60 22.69 -7.39
N ALA A 488 -23.75 23.09 -6.13
CA ALA A 488 -23.76 22.17 -5.00
C ALA A 488 -24.99 22.42 -4.11
N GLY A 489 -25.66 21.33 -3.71
CA GLY A 489 -26.71 21.39 -2.70
C GLY A 489 -26.14 21.75 -1.33
N ARG A 490 -26.83 22.63 -0.60
CA ARG A 490 -26.42 23.10 0.72
C ARG A 490 -27.64 23.35 1.60
N GLY A 491 -28.06 22.35 2.37
CA GLY A 491 -29.25 22.38 3.21
C GLY A 491 -30.44 23.03 2.49
N GLU A 492 -30.81 24.24 2.91
CA GLU A 492 -31.93 25.02 2.34
C GLU A 492 -31.58 25.76 1.03
N ALA A 493 -30.45 25.51 0.38
CA ALA A 493 -29.99 26.31 -0.75
C ALA A 493 -29.21 25.49 -1.79
N VAL A 494 -29.04 26.05 -2.98
CA VAL A 494 -27.98 25.69 -3.92
C VAL A 494 -26.93 26.80 -3.91
N VAL A 495 -25.67 26.43 -3.75
CA VAL A 495 -24.54 27.36 -3.90
C VAL A 495 -23.91 27.20 -5.28
N LEU A 496 -23.58 28.33 -5.89
CA LEU A 496 -22.78 28.40 -7.11
C LEU A 496 -21.37 28.80 -6.70
N ILE A 497 -20.39 27.96 -7.04
CA ILE A 497 -18.98 28.16 -6.73
C ILE A 497 -18.25 28.41 -8.06
N ASP A 498 -17.52 29.51 -8.19
CA ASP A 498 -16.62 29.69 -9.33
C ASP A 498 -15.43 28.74 -9.16
N ALA A 499 -15.26 27.81 -10.10
CA ALA A 499 -14.24 26.78 -10.03
C ALA A 499 -12.82 27.36 -10.17
N ASN A 500 -12.67 28.55 -10.76
CA ASN A 500 -11.37 29.21 -10.89
C ASN A 500 -10.88 29.77 -9.55
N SER A 501 -11.68 30.58 -8.87
CA SER A 501 -11.35 31.16 -7.57
C SER A 501 -11.50 30.14 -6.43
N GLY A 502 -12.56 29.32 -6.48
CA GLY A 502 -13.00 28.49 -5.37
C GLY A 502 -13.90 29.23 -4.38
N GLU A 503 -14.57 30.31 -4.81
CA GLU A 503 -15.45 31.13 -3.98
C GLU A 503 -16.91 30.93 -4.35
N VAL A 504 -17.80 31.01 -3.35
CA VAL A 504 -19.25 31.05 -3.60
C VAL A 504 -19.61 32.40 -4.22
N ILE A 505 -20.12 32.38 -5.45
CA ILE A 505 -20.51 33.57 -6.21
C ILE A 505 -22.01 33.88 -6.11
N LYS A 506 -22.84 32.87 -5.81
CA LYS A 506 -24.28 33.03 -5.61
C LYS A 506 -24.83 31.94 -4.69
N THR A 507 -25.87 32.28 -3.94
CA THR A 507 -26.66 31.33 -3.14
C THR A 507 -28.12 31.51 -3.50
N VAL A 508 -28.76 30.42 -3.94
CA VAL A 508 -30.19 30.37 -4.25
C VAL A 508 -30.90 29.67 -3.09
N THR A 509 -31.68 30.42 -2.31
CA THR A 509 -32.24 29.95 -1.03
C THR A 509 -33.70 29.54 -1.16
N PHE A 510 -34.04 28.41 -0.54
CA PHE A 510 -35.36 27.80 -0.44
C PHE A 510 -35.69 27.60 1.05
N ALA A 511 -36.01 28.70 1.73
CA ALA A 511 -36.10 28.73 3.19
C ALA A 511 -37.02 27.66 3.78
N GLY A 512 -36.54 26.97 4.83
CA GLY A 512 -37.27 25.92 5.54
C GLY A 512 -37.43 24.59 4.79
N THR A 513 -36.79 24.43 3.62
CA THR A 513 -36.76 23.18 2.82
C THR A 513 -35.36 22.55 2.84
N GLN A 514 -35.17 21.41 2.16
CA GLN A 514 -33.85 20.84 1.92
C GLN A 514 -33.66 20.50 0.43
N VAL A 515 -32.52 20.87 -0.14
CA VAL A 515 -32.05 20.42 -1.45
C VAL A 515 -31.60 18.97 -1.37
N LYS A 516 -32.29 18.10 -2.11
CA LYS A 516 -32.07 16.65 -2.05
C LYS A 516 -31.18 16.11 -3.14
N SER A 517 -31.19 16.72 -4.31
CA SER A 517 -30.32 16.35 -5.42
C SER A 517 -30.27 17.46 -6.47
N VAL A 518 -29.23 17.43 -7.29
CA VAL A 518 -29.09 18.30 -8.47
C VAL A 518 -28.67 17.48 -9.67
N ALA A 519 -29.16 17.85 -10.86
CA ALA A 519 -28.82 17.22 -12.13
C ALA A 519 -28.82 18.27 -13.25
N LYS A 520 -27.96 18.09 -14.26
CA LYS A 520 -27.94 18.93 -15.47
C LYS A 520 -28.86 18.30 -16.51
N ASN A 521 -29.76 19.07 -17.10
CA ASN A 521 -30.65 18.59 -18.15
C ASN A 521 -30.04 18.79 -19.56
N LYS A 522 -30.72 18.27 -20.60
CA LYS A 522 -30.25 18.39 -22.00
C LYS A 522 -30.08 19.84 -22.49
N ASP A 523 -30.71 20.81 -21.85
CA ASP A 523 -30.65 22.23 -22.24
C ASP A 523 -29.54 23.00 -21.49
N GLY A 524 -28.77 22.31 -20.66
CA GLY A 524 -27.69 22.91 -19.87
C GLY A 524 -28.13 23.55 -18.56
N ASN A 525 -29.42 23.51 -18.24
CA ASN A 525 -29.97 24.02 -16.99
C ASN A 525 -29.82 23.00 -15.85
N ILE A 526 -29.82 23.50 -14.62
CA ILE A 526 -29.66 22.70 -13.41
C ILE A 526 -31.01 22.47 -12.76
N CYS A 527 -31.44 21.23 -12.75
CA CYS A 527 -32.66 20.80 -12.07
C CYS A 527 -32.34 20.41 -10.64
N VAL A 528 -33.18 20.85 -9.72
CA VAL A 528 -32.98 20.76 -8.27
C VAL A 528 -34.21 20.12 -7.66
N ALA A 529 -34.03 18.98 -6.99
CA ALA A 529 -35.09 18.36 -6.21
C ALA A 529 -35.09 18.95 -4.79
N ILE A 530 -36.23 19.48 -4.36
CA ILE A 530 -36.37 20.24 -3.11
C ILE A 530 -37.52 19.64 -2.31
N SER A 531 -37.27 19.37 -1.03
CA SER A 531 -38.32 18.92 -0.12
C SER A 531 -39.41 19.99 0.08
N GLY A 532 -40.57 19.57 0.61
CA GLY A 532 -41.49 20.51 1.24
C GLY A 532 -40.84 21.17 2.46
N THR A 533 -41.45 22.23 2.97
CA THR A 533 -41.10 22.77 4.29
C THR A 533 -41.45 21.76 5.36
N TYR A 534 -40.70 21.71 6.46
CA TYR A 534 -40.91 20.69 7.47
C TYR A 534 -40.66 21.16 8.90
N VAL A 535 -41.26 20.44 9.84
CA VAL A 535 -40.99 20.54 11.28
C VAL A 535 -40.44 19.21 11.75
N LYS A 536 -39.27 19.25 12.42
CA LYS A 536 -38.69 18.05 13.05
C LYS A 536 -39.49 17.66 14.30
N LYS A 537 -39.88 16.39 14.40
CA LYS A 537 -40.61 15.79 15.52
C LYS A 537 -39.81 14.61 16.09
N GLY A 538 -38.80 14.90 16.91
CA GLY A 538 -37.87 13.86 17.40
C GLY A 538 -37.03 13.30 16.25
N TYR A 539 -37.23 12.01 15.92
CA TYR A 539 -36.57 11.35 14.79
C TYR A 539 -37.38 11.38 13.48
N SER A 540 -38.60 11.92 13.49
CA SER A 540 -39.45 12.05 12.30
C SER A 540 -39.57 13.50 11.83
N TYR A 541 -40.12 13.68 10.63
CA TYR A 541 -40.33 14.99 9.99
C TYR A 541 -41.78 15.08 9.53
N GLU A 542 -42.42 16.20 9.88
CA GLU A 542 -43.77 16.55 9.45
C GLU A 542 -43.65 17.61 8.35
N PHE A 543 -44.05 17.26 7.13
CA PHE A 543 -44.02 18.17 5.98
C PHE A 543 -45.25 19.07 5.99
N THR A 544 -45.03 20.37 5.82
CA THR A 544 -46.05 21.42 5.88
C THR A 544 -46.30 22.10 4.53
N SER A 545 -45.54 21.74 3.50
CA SER A 545 -45.79 22.14 2.11
C SER A 545 -45.38 21.02 1.14
N LYS A 546 -45.72 21.19 -0.14
CA LYS A 546 -45.37 20.24 -1.20
C LYS A 546 -43.88 20.32 -1.52
N SER A 547 -43.31 19.16 -1.83
CA SER A 547 -41.98 19.10 -2.46
C SER A 547 -42.06 19.63 -3.89
N LYS A 548 -40.92 20.08 -4.44
CA LYS A 548 -40.88 20.66 -5.78
C LYS A 548 -39.60 20.37 -6.52
N ILE A 549 -39.68 20.48 -7.84
CA ILE A 549 -38.54 20.53 -8.74
C ILE A 549 -38.37 21.97 -9.22
N VAL A 550 -37.17 22.50 -9.08
CA VAL A 550 -36.80 23.85 -9.54
C VAL A 550 -35.74 23.73 -10.60
N THR A 551 -35.87 24.49 -11.70
CA THR A 551 -34.86 24.57 -12.75
C THR A 551 -34.16 25.92 -12.65
N LEU A 552 -32.83 25.88 -12.57
CA LEU A 552 -31.94 27.03 -12.54
C LEU A 552 -31.21 27.16 -13.87
N ASP A 553 -31.08 28.38 -14.38
CA ASP A 553 -30.14 28.67 -15.47
C ASP A 553 -28.67 28.68 -14.98
N ILE A 554 -27.74 28.91 -15.90
CA ILE A 554 -26.30 28.96 -15.59
C ILE A 554 -25.92 30.06 -14.58
N ASP A 555 -26.71 31.13 -14.51
CA ASP A 555 -26.50 32.23 -13.59
C ASP A 555 -27.19 31.96 -12.24
N GLY A 556 -27.87 30.83 -12.08
CA GLY A 556 -28.61 30.45 -10.88
C GLY A 556 -29.93 31.20 -10.72
N ASN A 557 -30.53 31.71 -11.79
CA ASN A 557 -31.90 32.24 -11.76
C ASN A 557 -32.90 31.11 -11.92
N ILE A 558 -34.01 31.20 -11.18
CA ILE A 558 -35.10 30.24 -11.31
C ILE A 558 -35.83 30.52 -12.63
N VAL A 559 -35.78 29.56 -13.55
CA VAL A 559 -36.48 29.62 -14.83
C VAL A 559 -37.74 28.79 -14.86
N LYS A 560 -37.87 27.82 -13.94
CA LYS A 560 -39.07 26.97 -13.80
C LYS A 560 -39.22 26.43 -12.39
N GLU A 561 -40.46 26.31 -11.94
CA GLU A 561 -40.85 25.56 -10.74
C GLU A 561 -41.99 24.60 -11.06
N PHE A 562 -41.95 23.42 -10.46
CA PHE A 562 -43.00 22.41 -10.54
C PHE A 562 -43.23 21.79 -9.15
N GLU A 563 -44.43 21.96 -8.60
CA GLU A 563 -44.82 21.32 -7.35
C GLU A 563 -45.20 19.85 -7.61
N LEU A 564 -44.65 18.95 -6.79
CA LEU A 564 -45.06 17.55 -6.83
C LEU A 564 -46.51 17.39 -6.35
N PRO A 565 -47.23 16.36 -6.83
CA PRO A 565 -48.54 15.99 -6.30
C PRO A 565 -48.56 15.83 -4.77
N GLU A 566 -49.73 16.06 -4.18
CA GLU A 566 -49.93 15.95 -2.74
C GLU A 566 -49.60 14.53 -2.22
N GLY A 567 -48.97 14.44 -1.06
CA GLY A 567 -48.55 13.18 -0.45
C GLY A 567 -47.17 12.67 -0.89
N LEU A 568 -46.57 13.24 -1.94
CA LEU A 568 -45.20 12.92 -2.36
C LEU A 568 -44.19 13.82 -1.64
N ASN A 569 -43.39 13.22 -0.76
CA ASN A 569 -42.40 13.93 0.04
C ASN A 569 -40.99 13.43 -0.25
N LEU A 570 -40.04 14.35 -0.30
CA LEU A 570 -38.62 14.01 -0.37
C LEU A 570 -38.03 13.98 1.05
N PRO A 571 -37.34 12.90 1.46
CA PRO A 571 -36.89 12.70 2.84
C PRO A 571 -35.78 13.69 3.23
N VAL A 572 -35.74 14.17 4.48
CA VAL A 572 -34.84 15.27 4.90
C VAL A 572 -33.85 14.94 6.04
N ALA A 573 -33.81 13.69 6.51
CA ALA A 573 -32.92 13.31 7.59
C ALA A 573 -31.45 13.23 7.11
N SER A 574 -30.48 13.43 8.02
CA SER A 574 -29.05 13.30 7.68
C SER A 574 -28.65 11.89 7.26
N TRP A 575 -29.35 10.87 7.76
CA TRP A 575 -29.15 9.47 7.36
C TRP A 575 -30.00 9.04 6.18
N THR A 576 -30.79 9.92 5.55
CA THR A 576 -31.57 9.55 4.35
C THR A 576 -30.75 9.79 3.10
N PRO A 577 -30.80 8.89 2.11
CA PRO A 577 -30.03 9.04 0.88
C PRO A 577 -30.46 10.30 0.12
N SER A 578 -29.63 10.71 -0.86
CA SER A 578 -30.12 11.59 -1.93
C SER A 578 -31.35 10.92 -2.58
N VAL A 579 -32.21 11.71 -3.23
CA VAL A 579 -33.33 11.15 -4.00
C VAL A 579 -32.88 10.52 -5.33
N ASN A 580 -31.57 10.24 -5.45
CA ASN A 580 -30.96 9.47 -6.54
C ASN A 580 -31.41 9.97 -7.93
N MET A 581 -31.21 11.26 -8.21
CA MET A 581 -31.74 11.90 -9.42
C MET A 581 -30.77 11.82 -10.61
N CYS A 582 -31.32 11.67 -11.82
CA CYS A 582 -30.62 11.89 -13.08
C CYS A 582 -31.55 12.58 -14.11
N SER A 583 -30.95 13.11 -15.18
CA SER A 583 -31.67 13.71 -16.31
C SER A 583 -31.16 13.10 -17.60
N SER A 584 -32.06 12.96 -18.58
CA SER A 584 -31.67 12.55 -19.94
C SER A 584 -30.70 13.56 -20.54
N PHE A 585 -29.72 13.03 -21.28
CA PHE A 585 -28.74 13.82 -22.01
C PHE A 585 -29.34 14.41 -23.31
N THR A 586 -30.40 13.77 -23.83
CA THR A 586 -30.98 14.08 -25.15
C THR A 586 -32.46 14.42 -25.12
N GLU A 587 -33.19 14.03 -24.07
CA GLU A 587 -34.64 14.18 -23.94
C GLU A 587 -35.04 15.08 -22.74
N PRO A 588 -36.24 15.68 -22.74
CA PRO A 588 -36.68 16.59 -21.68
C PRO A 588 -37.17 15.87 -20.42
N TYR A 589 -36.55 14.74 -20.06
CA TYR A 589 -36.97 13.89 -18.94
C TYR A 589 -35.97 13.90 -17.79
N MET A 590 -36.53 13.77 -16.58
CA MET A 590 -35.80 13.53 -15.36
C MET A 590 -36.37 12.33 -14.63
N TYR A 591 -35.48 11.62 -13.95
CA TYR A 591 -35.79 10.44 -13.18
C TYR A 591 -35.24 10.60 -11.78
N PHE A 592 -36.03 10.27 -10.77
CA PHE A 592 -35.60 10.32 -9.39
C PHE A 592 -36.38 9.33 -8.55
N ALA A 593 -35.74 8.83 -7.51
CA ALA A 593 -36.36 7.91 -6.60
C ALA A 593 -37.35 8.65 -5.67
N LEU A 594 -38.41 7.95 -5.29
CA LEU A 594 -39.41 8.38 -4.31
C LEU A 594 -39.62 7.32 -3.23
N THR A 595 -40.25 7.73 -2.13
CA THR A 595 -40.66 6.86 -1.03
C THR A 595 -42.10 7.16 -0.60
N ASN A 596 -42.76 6.12 -0.08
CA ASN A 596 -44.16 6.18 0.40
C ASN A 596 -44.23 6.45 1.90
N SER A 597 -43.07 6.53 2.54
CA SER A 597 -42.93 6.59 3.98
C SER A 597 -41.88 7.63 4.35
N SER A 598 -41.85 8.03 5.61
CA SER A 598 -40.77 8.86 6.16
C SER A 598 -39.45 8.09 6.37
N GLY A 599 -39.35 6.86 5.86
CA GLY A 599 -38.21 5.95 6.05
C GLY A 599 -37.08 6.09 5.02
N PHE A 600 -36.08 5.22 5.16
CA PHE A 600 -34.87 5.17 4.32
C PHE A 600 -35.12 4.50 2.95
N SER A 601 -36.12 3.62 2.88
CA SER A 601 -36.43 2.79 1.73
C SER A 601 -37.06 3.60 0.59
N MET A 602 -36.33 3.72 -0.52
CA MET A 602 -36.85 4.25 -1.78
C MET A 602 -37.32 3.09 -2.64
N ASN A 603 -38.56 3.13 -3.14
CA ASN A 603 -39.19 1.97 -3.76
C ASN A 603 -39.91 2.28 -5.08
N ARG A 604 -39.85 3.53 -5.56
CA ARG A 604 -40.37 3.90 -6.87
C ARG A 604 -39.42 4.86 -7.56
N VAL A 605 -39.32 4.78 -8.87
CA VAL A 605 -38.69 5.81 -9.70
C VAL A 605 -39.81 6.61 -10.34
N ALA A 606 -39.81 7.91 -10.13
CA ALA A 606 -40.68 8.84 -10.82
C ALA A 606 -40.02 9.35 -12.10
N ARG A 607 -40.84 9.76 -13.06
CA ARG A 607 -40.42 10.46 -14.27
C ARG A 607 -41.13 11.80 -14.38
N TYR A 608 -40.38 12.84 -14.71
CA TYR A 608 -40.91 14.18 -14.94
C TYR A 608 -40.43 14.73 -16.28
N ASN A 609 -41.35 15.11 -17.16
CA ASN A 609 -41.06 15.87 -18.38
C ASN A 609 -41.13 17.37 -18.06
N TYR A 610 -39.96 18.01 -18.08
CA TYR A 610 -39.88 19.42 -17.69
C TYR A 610 -40.26 20.40 -18.80
N GLU A 611 -40.63 19.94 -20.00
CA GLU A 611 -41.20 20.81 -21.04
C GLU A 611 -42.73 20.81 -20.96
N THR A 612 -43.35 19.64 -20.81
CA THR A 612 -44.81 19.47 -20.82
C THR A 612 -45.47 19.51 -19.44
N ASN A 613 -44.67 19.44 -18.36
CA ASN A 613 -45.11 19.20 -16.98
C ASN A 613 -45.76 17.83 -16.75
N ASP A 614 -45.58 16.88 -17.67
CA ASP A 614 -46.05 15.51 -17.46
C ASP A 614 -45.26 14.83 -16.34
N PHE A 615 -45.96 14.18 -15.42
CA PHE A 615 -45.36 13.61 -14.22
C PHE A 615 -46.00 12.27 -13.89
N ASP A 616 -45.14 11.26 -13.79
CA ASP A 616 -45.50 9.92 -13.39
C ASP A 616 -44.72 9.54 -12.12
N ALA A 617 -45.43 9.44 -11.00
CA ALA A 617 -44.84 9.08 -9.70
C ALA A 617 -44.47 7.59 -9.60
N ASP A 618 -45.05 6.77 -10.48
CA ASP A 618 -45.05 5.31 -10.43
C ASP A 618 -44.40 4.69 -11.66
N TYR A 619 -43.64 5.50 -12.42
CA TYR A 619 -43.02 5.12 -13.69
C TYR A 619 -42.33 3.77 -13.59
N ILE A 620 -41.49 3.55 -12.57
CA ILE A 620 -41.06 2.21 -12.15
C ILE A 620 -41.47 2.00 -10.71
N THR A 621 -42.35 1.02 -10.47
CA THR A 621 -42.63 0.54 -9.12
C THR A 621 -41.69 -0.61 -8.79
N ALA A 622 -40.74 -0.40 -7.88
CA ALA A 622 -39.80 -1.45 -7.49
C ALA A 622 -40.46 -2.38 -6.46
N THR A 623 -40.53 -3.67 -6.77
CA THR A 623 -40.63 -4.71 -5.74
C THR A 623 -39.33 -4.74 -4.95
N PRO A 624 -39.38 -4.99 -3.62
CA PRO A 624 -38.18 -5.18 -2.80
C PRO A 624 -37.20 -6.14 -3.51
N PRO A 625 -35.89 -5.84 -3.49
CA PRO A 625 -35.21 -4.89 -2.60
C PRO A 625 -35.32 -3.40 -2.96
N ASP A 626 -34.97 -2.54 -2.00
CA ASP A 626 -35.01 -1.07 -2.11
C ASP A 626 -34.03 -0.54 -3.16
N LEU A 627 -34.44 0.55 -3.82
CA LEU A 627 -33.59 1.33 -4.72
C LEU A 627 -32.43 1.93 -3.94
N TYR A 628 -31.24 1.88 -4.52
CA TYR A 628 -30.03 2.34 -3.87
C TYR A 628 -29.05 2.94 -4.89
N GLY A 629 -28.36 4.00 -4.48
CA GLY A 629 -27.42 4.74 -5.31
C GLY A 629 -28.05 5.61 -6.40
N TYR A 630 -27.25 6.48 -7.01
CA TYR A 630 -27.71 7.36 -8.08
C TYR A 630 -28.15 6.60 -9.32
N LEU A 631 -29.32 6.98 -9.84
CA LEU A 631 -29.78 6.58 -11.16
C LEU A 631 -28.84 7.12 -12.26
N GLY A 632 -28.87 6.47 -13.42
CA GLY A 632 -28.17 6.93 -14.61
C GLY A 632 -28.96 6.63 -15.86
N ILE A 633 -28.95 7.50 -16.85
CA ILE A 633 -29.56 7.26 -18.16
C ILE A 633 -28.49 7.35 -19.25
N HIS A 634 -28.40 6.33 -20.08
CA HIS A 634 -27.31 6.20 -21.05
C HIS A 634 -27.40 7.28 -22.13
N PRO A 635 -26.31 8.00 -22.44
CA PRO A 635 -26.33 9.20 -23.28
C PRO A 635 -26.72 8.95 -24.74
N THR A 636 -26.65 7.71 -25.22
CA THR A 636 -26.93 7.36 -26.63
C THR A 636 -28.03 6.31 -26.82
N THR A 637 -28.31 5.50 -25.80
CA THR A 637 -29.32 4.43 -25.91
C THR A 637 -30.59 4.78 -25.12
N GLU A 638 -30.55 5.85 -24.31
CA GLU A 638 -31.62 6.28 -23.43
C GLU A 638 -32.12 5.19 -22.47
N LYS A 639 -31.27 4.17 -22.23
CA LYS A 639 -31.56 3.15 -21.22
C LYS A 639 -31.37 3.72 -19.82
N LEU A 640 -32.38 3.56 -18.98
CA LEU A 640 -32.33 3.95 -17.58
C LEU A 640 -31.76 2.80 -16.74
N PHE A 641 -30.66 3.07 -16.05
CA PHE A 641 -30.00 2.18 -15.11
C PHE A 641 -30.49 2.48 -13.69
N VAL A 642 -30.98 1.43 -13.04
CA VAL A 642 -31.60 1.48 -11.72
C VAL A 642 -30.85 0.53 -10.80
N GLY A 643 -30.19 1.09 -9.77
CA GLY A 643 -29.47 0.33 -8.76
C GLY A 643 -30.37 -0.14 -7.62
N LYS A 644 -30.13 -1.36 -7.14
CA LYS A 644 -30.79 -1.93 -5.96
C LYS A 644 -29.78 -2.63 -5.05
N SER A 645 -30.00 -2.51 -3.75
CA SER A 645 -29.21 -3.21 -2.74
C SER A 645 -29.86 -4.54 -2.37
N ILE A 646 -29.22 -5.66 -2.71
CA ILE A 646 -29.79 -7.01 -2.52
C ILE A 646 -29.10 -7.74 -1.37
N ASN A 647 -29.71 -8.85 -0.92
CA ASN A 647 -29.14 -9.74 0.11
C ASN A 647 -28.74 -9.01 1.42
N GLY A 648 -29.49 -7.97 1.81
CA GLY A 648 -29.22 -7.22 3.04
C GLY A 648 -27.93 -6.38 2.98
N TYR A 649 -27.76 -5.57 1.94
CA TYR A 649 -26.60 -4.68 1.73
C TYR A 649 -25.27 -5.38 1.44
N THR A 650 -25.33 -6.61 0.94
CA THR A 650 -24.13 -7.42 0.59
C THR A 650 -24.08 -7.79 -0.90
N GLY A 651 -25.01 -7.28 -1.70
CA GLY A 651 -24.96 -7.43 -3.15
C GLY A 651 -25.65 -6.29 -3.86
N THR A 652 -25.30 -6.15 -5.14
CA THR A 652 -25.84 -5.13 -6.02
C THR A 652 -26.65 -5.80 -7.12
N ALA A 653 -27.82 -5.24 -7.44
CA ALA A 653 -28.51 -5.52 -8.69
C ALA A 653 -28.63 -4.23 -9.51
N ILE A 654 -28.29 -4.32 -10.80
CA ILE A 654 -28.45 -3.23 -11.77
C ILE A 654 -29.50 -3.67 -12.79
N GLU A 655 -30.62 -2.97 -12.79
CA GLU A 655 -31.70 -3.15 -13.76
C GLU A 655 -31.61 -2.08 -14.84
N GLN A 656 -31.72 -2.49 -16.11
CA GLN A 656 -31.72 -1.60 -17.25
C GLN A 656 -33.10 -1.57 -17.89
N TYR A 657 -33.64 -0.39 -18.09
CA TYR A 657 -34.97 -0.17 -18.64
C TYR A 657 -34.91 0.60 -19.95
N SER A 658 -35.60 0.10 -20.98
CA SER A 658 -35.95 0.94 -22.13
C SER A 658 -36.91 2.04 -21.68
N THR A 659 -36.66 3.27 -22.12
CA THR A 659 -37.48 4.44 -21.79
C THR A 659 -38.50 4.72 -22.90
N GLY A 660 -39.71 5.14 -22.50
CA GLY A 660 -40.86 5.36 -23.39
C GLY A 660 -42.10 5.64 -22.54
N ASP A 661 -43.30 5.74 -23.09
CA ASP A 661 -44.52 6.05 -22.29
C ASP A 661 -44.71 5.08 -21.12
N THR A 662 -44.35 3.81 -21.32
CA THR A 662 -44.28 2.78 -20.28
C THR A 662 -42.88 2.16 -20.30
N PRO A 663 -42.17 2.07 -19.16
CA PRO A 663 -40.85 1.47 -19.14
C PRO A 663 -40.92 -0.05 -19.21
N SER A 664 -39.92 -0.66 -19.84
CA SER A 664 -39.75 -2.10 -19.87
C SER A 664 -38.36 -2.48 -19.40
N MET A 665 -38.26 -3.42 -18.45
CA MET A 665 -36.98 -3.95 -17.99
C MET A 665 -36.40 -4.86 -19.09
N ASP A 666 -35.23 -4.48 -19.62
CA ASP A 666 -34.54 -5.25 -20.65
C ASP A 666 -33.60 -6.30 -20.02
N LYS A 667 -32.91 -5.90 -18.95
CA LYS A 667 -31.81 -6.65 -18.37
C LYS A 667 -31.71 -6.42 -16.87
N ARG A 668 -31.28 -7.44 -16.14
CA ARG A 668 -30.93 -7.38 -14.72
C ARG A 668 -29.63 -8.14 -14.51
N ASP A 669 -28.61 -7.44 -14.04
CA ASP A 669 -27.31 -8.01 -13.70
C ASP A 669 -27.11 -7.94 -12.18
N GLU A 670 -26.62 -9.02 -11.58
CA GLU A 670 -26.35 -9.10 -10.14
C GLU A 670 -24.86 -9.31 -9.85
N PHE A 671 -24.39 -8.67 -8.79
CA PHE A 671 -23.01 -8.68 -8.35
C PHE A 671 -22.93 -8.98 -6.85
N PRO A 672 -22.00 -9.86 -6.42
CA PRO A 672 -21.98 -10.40 -5.07
C PRO A 672 -21.28 -9.48 -4.05
N LYS A 673 -21.03 -8.21 -4.38
CA LYS A 673 -20.31 -7.27 -3.51
C LYS A 673 -21.11 -5.98 -3.31
N GLY A 674 -21.36 -5.63 -2.05
CA GLY A 674 -21.77 -4.30 -1.60
C GLY A 674 -23.07 -3.76 -2.19
N SER A 675 -23.39 -2.51 -1.88
CA SER A 675 -24.50 -1.78 -2.50
C SER A 675 -24.00 -0.80 -3.58
N PRO A 676 -24.80 -0.45 -4.59
CA PRO A 676 -24.37 0.51 -5.60
C PRO A 676 -24.38 1.95 -5.05
N ALA A 677 -23.25 2.66 -5.07
CA ALA A 677 -23.24 4.09 -4.80
C ALA A 677 -23.92 4.89 -5.94
N GLY A 678 -23.81 4.41 -7.18
CA GLY A 678 -24.50 5.01 -8.31
C GLY A 678 -23.98 4.58 -9.67
N VAL A 679 -24.61 5.12 -10.70
CA VAL A 679 -24.28 4.89 -12.11
C VAL A 679 -23.73 6.16 -12.73
N ASP A 680 -22.61 6.05 -13.42
CA ASP A 680 -21.92 7.15 -14.09
C ASP A 680 -21.58 6.80 -15.55
N PHE A 681 -21.39 7.81 -16.38
CA PHE A 681 -21.06 7.66 -17.80
C PHE A 681 -19.85 8.51 -18.12
N ALA A 682 -18.92 7.98 -18.92
CA ALA A 682 -17.77 8.76 -19.36
C ALA A 682 -18.19 10.04 -20.09
N TYR A 683 -19.30 10.00 -20.84
CA TYR A 683 -19.88 11.17 -21.52
C TYR A 683 -20.17 12.35 -20.58
N ARG A 684 -20.59 12.11 -19.33
CA ARG A 684 -20.89 13.17 -18.33
C ARG A 684 -19.68 14.07 -18.06
N PHE A 685 -18.47 13.57 -18.29
CA PHE A 685 -17.23 14.28 -18.01
C PHE A 685 -16.58 14.89 -19.26
N THR A 686 -17.23 14.78 -20.42
CA THR A 686 -16.70 15.35 -21.66
C THR A 686 -16.77 16.87 -21.63
N THR A 687 -15.85 17.52 -22.33
CA THR A 687 -15.88 18.98 -22.53
C THR A 687 -17.18 19.44 -23.18
N GLU A 688 -17.75 18.64 -24.09
CA GLU A 688 -19.05 18.91 -24.71
C GLU A 688 -20.16 19.02 -23.65
N TRP A 689 -20.33 17.99 -22.82
CA TRP A 689 -21.38 17.99 -21.81
C TRP A 689 -21.13 19.04 -20.73
N VAL A 690 -19.89 19.20 -20.25
CA VAL A 690 -19.55 20.18 -19.22
C VAL A 690 -19.83 21.61 -19.69
N ASN A 691 -19.59 21.92 -20.97
CA ASN A 691 -19.75 23.28 -21.51
C ASN A 691 -21.11 23.55 -22.17
N LYS A 692 -22.00 22.57 -22.24
CA LYS A 692 -23.38 22.73 -22.72
C LYS A 692 -24.13 23.79 -21.91
#